data_AF-A0A2K8V963-F1
#
_entry.id   AF-A0A2K8V963-F1
#
_cell.length_a   1.000
_cell.length_b   1.000
_cell.length_c   1.000
_cell.angle_alpha   90.00
_cell.angle_beta   90.00
_cell.angle_gamma   90.00
#
_symmetry.space_group_name_H-M   'P 1'
#
loop_
_entity.id
_entity.type
_entity.pdbx_description
1 polymer ?
#
loop_
_entity_poly.entity_id
_entity_poly.type
_entity_poly.pdbx_seq_one_letter_code
_entity_poly.pdbx_strand_id
1 'polypeptide(L)'
;MKRLIGIVLISLALFIGINRPLKYILADGPIDLLSMKPEKVLDSLTYNLAFYIHIIFGGLALIIGWIQFIKPIREKYPKLHKIVGKLYISSIFIAAPVAFYISFFVRGGLPTEIGFTFGSLVWLTATYLGYRAIRKGNLKAHIQYMSYSYAGTFAAITLRFWLPFLISIIGNFDLAYGISVWLSWIPNVIIAHLIMHKKQNLLDYYRKYKIELLLRAVAIIFVVFLLVSYTTIQTWFYKEPQFKGTPFAKKTNLTTSYFSKEKFIEIDTYLNEEAETTSMIVLENGKVVYEYGDVSEIYKLNHSTKGITSLLLGKYLDDNKLHETLQSNNVNEYYNLLPVEQKATTKDILTSSSGVLYLKNERSYYTIPRVRERGKVKPGDYFSWNNWDYNVAAYLLEQKSGNKFHKELEQQLAIPLGFQDWNIENQKVVFNKKKSIFGFNEVHISTRDMAKIGQLLLQKGVWNGKELINKDWIERITSTAVSRDSVTVRINRDLSSPLQQSYGYLWWIIERFYDNPDFEGAYTSWDESGQFITVIPKRRVVVAHKTKLDYLTHINLSERTKLASYKYWWVLRTLMLNRKLIAEYAQNKTTDEVIEFLKRTYNKESEYAISERLINEYALSLAKDNRHEEALKFYELNLKLYPIHGYYTHRIYNYYAESLLALKRKEDAISAYEKSLQWNPINADVEKILKKLKS
;
A
#
# COMPACT_ATOMS: atom_id res chain seq x y z
N MET A 1 -39.95 25.44 -11.80
CA MET A 1 -38.74 25.00 -11.06
C MET A 1 -39.00 24.19 -9.78
N LYS A 2 -39.99 24.53 -8.92
CA LYS A 2 -40.39 23.64 -7.77
C LYS A 2 -40.65 22.19 -8.19
N ARG A 3 -41.25 21.99 -9.36
CA ARG A 3 -41.47 20.66 -9.96
C ARG A 3 -40.17 19.94 -10.32
N LEU A 4 -39.19 20.63 -10.92
CA LEU A 4 -37.92 20.02 -11.33
C LEU A 4 -37.07 19.60 -10.12
N ILE A 5 -36.94 20.46 -9.11
CA ILE A 5 -36.23 20.13 -7.85
C ILE A 5 -36.94 18.97 -7.15
N GLY A 6 -38.28 18.99 -7.11
CA GLY A 6 -39.08 17.87 -6.60
C GLY A 6 -38.78 16.56 -7.34
N ILE A 7 -38.76 16.59 -8.68
CA ILE A 7 -38.43 15.43 -9.52
C ILE A 7 -37.03 14.90 -9.21
N VAL A 8 -36.01 15.77 -9.12
CA VAL A 8 -34.64 15.35 -8.80
C VAL A 8 -34.57 14.67 -7.42
N LEU A 9 -35.16 15.29 -6.38
CA LEU A 9 -35.16 14.71 -5.02
C LEU A 9 -35.90 13.36 -4.97
N ILE A 10 -37.00 13.23 -5.71
CA ILE A 10 -37.76 11.99 -5.83
C ILE A 10 -36.93 10.92 -6.54
N SER A 11 -36.32 11.25 -7.68
CA SER A 11 -35.46 10.32 -8.42
C SER A 11 -34.30 9.82 -7.58
N LEU A 12 -33.67 10.69 -6.78
CA LEU A 12 -32.62 10.29 -5.85
C LEU A 12 -33.12 9.36 -4.75
N ALA A 13 -34.30 9.65 -4.18
CA ALA A 13 -34.91 8.82 -3.15
C ALA A 13 -35.27 7.42 -3.68
N LEU A 14 -35.84 7.35 -4.88
CA LEU A 14 -36.13 6.08 -5.56
C LEU A 14 -34.85 5.33 -5.88
N PHE A 15 -33.88 5.99 -6.51
CA PHE A 15 -32.63 5.36 -6.91
C PHE A 15 -31.85 4.80 -5.71
N ILE A 16 -31.65 5.59 -4.66
CA ILE A 16 -30.91 5.15 -3.47
C ILE A 16 -31.71 4.11 -2.68
N GLY A 17 -33.01 4.31 -2.53
CA GLY A 17 -33.88 3.40 -1.78
C GLY A 17 -34.03 2.03 -2.41
N ILE A 18 -33.88 1.91 -3.74
CA ILE A 18 -33.97 0.63 -4.48
C ILE A 18 -32.59 0.03 -4.69
N ASN A 19 -31.64 0.79 -5.24
CA ASN A 19 -30.36 0.26 -5.69
C ASN A 19 -29.52 -0.25 -4.51
N ARG A 20 -29.55 0.41 -3.35
CA ARG A 20 -28.70 0.00 -2.21
C ARG A 20 -29.12 -1.32 -1.60
N PRO A 21 -30.40 -1.54 -1.21
CA PRO A 21 -30.83 -2.86 -0.74
C PRO A 21 -30.54 -3.95 -1.78
N LEU A 22 -30.84 -3.68 -3.06
CA LEU A 22 -30.65 -4.66 -4.13
C LEU A 22 -29.18 -5.05 -4.33
N LYS A 23 -28.26 -4.07 -4.30
CA LYS A 23 -26.81 -4.32 -4.42
C LYS A 23 -26.28 -5.24 -3.31
N TYR A 24 -26.75 -5.04 -2.06
CA TYR A 24 -26.34 -5.90 -0.94
C TYR A 24 -27.00 -7.29 -0.96
N ILE A 25 -28.26 -7.38 -1.40
CA ILE A 25 -28.98 -8.67 -1.47
C ILE A 25 -28.43 -9.57 -2.59
N LEU A 26 -28.01 -8.98 -3.72
CA LEU A 26 -27.52 -9.71 -4.89
C LEU A 26 -26.01 -10.00 -4.86
N ALA A 27 -25.29 -9.54 -3.83
CA ALA A 27 -23.85 -9.76 -3.74
C ALA A 27 -23.52 -11.17 -3.25
N ASP A 28 -22.59 -11.85 -3.92
CA ASP A 28 -22.08 -13.17 -3.51
C ASP A 28 -21.15 -13.13 -2.27
N GLY A 29 -21.01 -11.97 -1.63
CA GLY A 29 -20.17 -11.77 -0.45
C GLY A 29 -20.24 -10.34 0.13
N PRO A 30 -19.48 -10.05 1.21
CA PRO A 30 -19.43 -8.73 1.83
C PRO A 30 -18.90 -7.67 0.86
N ILE A 31 -19.67 -6.60 0.64
CA ILE A 31 -19.31 -5.48 -0.25
C ILE A 31 -19.40 -4.14 0.49
N ASP A 32 -18.81 -3.09 -0.09
CA ASP A 32 -18.87 -1.70 0.40
C ASP A 32 -18.54 -1.56 1.90
N LEU A 33 -19.52 -1.25 2.77
CA LEU A 33 -19.28 -1.06 4.21
C LEU A 33 -19.14 -2.38 4.96
N LEU A 34 -19.68 -3.48 4.42
CA LEU A 34 -19.55 -4.81 5.02
C LEU A 34 -18.17 -5.40 4.78
N SER A 35 -17.54 -5.13 3.62
CA SER A 35 -16.18 -5.63 3.34
C SER A 35 -15.11 -5.04 4.27
N MET A 36 -15.43 -3.96 4.99
CA MET A 36 -14.55 -3.33 5.97
C MET A 36 -14.78 -3.82 7.40
N LYS A 37 -15.65 -4.82 7.62
CA LYS A 37 -15.97 -5.32 8.96
C LYS A 37 -15.06 -6.48 9.37
N PRO A 38 -14.68 -6.56 10.66
CA PRO A 38 -14.01 -7.75 11.19
C PRO A 38 -14.87 -8.99 10.98
N GLU A 39 -14.22 -10.14 10.75
CA GLU A 39 -14.88 -11.44 10.52
C GLU A 39 -15.86 -11.79 11.66
N LYS A 40 -15.49 -11.52 12.92
CA LYS A 40 -16.39 -11.71 14.09
C LYS A 40 -17.72 -10.96 13.99
N VAL A 41 -17.73 -9.80 13.34
CA VAL A 41 -18.95 -9.01 13.13
C VAL A 41 -19.73 -9.55 11.93
N LEU A 42 -19.02 -9.99 10.88
CA LEU A 42 -19.61 -10.61 9.69
C LEU A 42 -20.22 -11.99 9.97
N ASP A 43 -19.69 -12.73 10.93
CA ASP A 43 -20.23 -14.03 11.37
C ASP A 43 -21.41 -13.87 12.36
N SER A 44 -21.63 -12.65 12.88
CA SER A 44 -22.72 -12.38 13.80
C SER A 44 -24.05 -12.35 13.08
N LEU A 45 -24.89 -13.37 13.34
CA LEU A 45 -26.27 -13.42 12.86
C LEU A 45 -27.05 -12.15 13.25
N THR A 46 -26.87 -11.69 14.49
CA THR A 46 -27.55 -10.50 15.02
C THR A 46 -27.19 -9.24 14.24
N TYR A 47 -25.89 -9.05 13.92
CA TYR A 47 -25.44 -7.89 13.17
C TYR A 47 -25.97 -7.90 11.74
N ASN A 48 -25.87 -9.05 11.04
CA ASN A 48 -26.37 -9.17 9.68
C ASN A 48 -27.88 -8.94 9.61
N LEU A 49 -28.66 -9.56 10.50
CA LEU A 49 -30.10 -9.32 10.57
C LEU A 49 -30.42 -7.84 10.79
N ALA A 50 -29.76 -7.20 11.75
CA ALA A 50 -29.94 -5.78 12.00
C ALA A 50 -29.61 -4.95 10.74
N PHE A 51 -28.49 -5.22 10.08
CA PHE A 51 -28.05 -4.52 8.88
C PHE A 51 -29.05 -4.64 7.73
N TYR A 52 -29.49 -5.86 7.41
CA TYR A 52 -30.45 -6.08 6.32
C TYR A 52 -31.82 -5.49 6.64
N ILE A 53 -32.29 -5.60 7.89
CA ILE A 53 -33.53 -4.94 8.35
C ILE A 53 -33.40 -3.42 8.18
N HIS A 54 -32.28 -2.82 8.58
CA HIS A 54 -32.07 -1.39 8.44
C HIS A 54 -32.14 -0.92 6.99
N ILE A 55 -31.38 -1.56 6.08
CA ILE A 55 -31.31 -1.10 4.69
C ILE A 55 -32.64 -1.30 3.95
N ILE A 56 -33.38 -2.38 4.23
CA ILE A 56 -34.66 -2.67 3.58
C ILE A 56 -35.73 -1.68 4.05
N PHE A 57 -35.94 -1.56 5.36
CA PHE A 57 -36.99 -0.70 5.90
C PHE A 57 -36.61 0.79 5.82
N GLY A 58 -35.34 1.14 5.94
CA GLY A 58 -34.84 2.49 5.66
C GLY A 58 -35.00 2.87 4.20
N GLY A 59 -34.70 1.96 3.26
CA GLY A 59 -34.94 2.14 1.83
C GLY A 59 -36.42 2.33 1.51
N LEU A 60 -37.29 1.50 2.11
CA LEU A 60 -38.75 1.62 1.97
C LEU A 60 -39.25 2.99 2.46
N ALA A 61 -38.81 3.43 3.65
CA ALA A 61 -39.18 4.74 4.20
C ALA A 61 -38.75 5.90 3.27
N LEU A 62 -37.58 5.79 2.64
CA LEU A 62 -37.08 6.78 1.68
C LEU A 62 -37.91 6.82 0.39
N ILE A 63 -38.29 5.65 -0.14
CA ILE A 63 -39.08 5.52 -1.38
C ILE A 63 -40.49 6.09 -1.22
N ILE A 64 -41.11 5.96 -0.05
CA ILE A 64 -42.54 6.30 0.12
C ILE A 64 -42.77 7.64 0.85
N GLY A 65 -41.79 8.12 1.61
CA GLY A 65 -41.97 9.26 2.50
C GLY A 65 -42.25 10.59 1.79
N TRP A 66 -41.66 10.84 0.62
CA TRP A 66 -41.89 12.08 -0.14
C TRP A 66 -43.35 12.27 -0.58
N ILE A 67 -44.11 11.17 -0.77
CA ILE A 67 -45.53 11.19 -1.16
C ILE A 67 -46.36 11.99 -0.15
N GLN A 68 -45.95 11.99 1.13
CA GLN A 68 -46.63 12.69 2.22
C GLN A 68 -46.63 14.22 2.08
N PHE A 69 -45.69 14.76 1.30
CA PHE A 69 -45.52 16.20 1.09
C PHE A 69 -46.29 16.74 -0.13
N ILE A 70 -46.93 15.86 -0.92
CA ILE A 70 -47.68 16.24 -2.12
C ILE A 70 -49.09 16.71 -1.74
N LYS A 71 -49.30 18.03 -1.79
CA LYS A 71 -50.58 18.67 -1.43
C LYS A 71 -51.79 18.06 -2.17
N PRO A 72 -51.79 17.89 -3.51
CA PRO A 72 -52.91 17.27 -4.21
C PRO A 72 -53.26 15.85 -3.74
N ILE A 73 -52.26 15.02 -3.42
CA ILE A 73 -52.49 13.65 -2.95
C ILE A 73 -53.11 13.65 -1.55
N ARG A 74 -52.62 14.52 -0.67
CA ARG A 74 -53.14 14.64 0.70
C ARG A 74 -54.59 15.12 0.74
N GLU A 75 -54.95 16.04 -0.14
CA GLU A 75 -56.31 16.62 -0.19
C GLU A 75 -57.30 15.73 -0.95
N LYS A 76 -56.88 15.15 -2.09
CA LYS A 76 -57.76 14.36 -2.96
C LYS A 76 -57.86 12.88 -2.55
N TYR A 77 -56.81 12.32 -1.94
CA TYR A 77 -56.72 10.89 -1.60
C TYR A 77 -56.29 10.67 -0.13
N PRO A 78 -57.13 11.05 0.85
CA PRO A 78 -56.78 10.96 2.28
C PRO A 78 -56.57 9.51 2.76
N LYS A 79 -57.25 8.52 2.17
CA LYS A 79 -57.02 7.10 2.46
C LYS A 79 -55.59 6.69 2.10
N LEU A 80 -55.09 7.10 0.93
CA LEU A 80 -53.74 6.81 0.47
C LEU A 80 -52.69 7.48 1.38
N HIS A 81 -52.89 8.75 1.74
CA HIS A 81 -52.03 9.45 2.70
C HIS A 81 -51.89 8.67 4.02
N LYS A 82 -53.01 8.19 4.59
CA LYS A 82 -53.01 7.41 5.84
C LYS A 82 -52.29 6.05 5.69
N ILE A 83 -52.52 5.32 4.58
CA ILE A 83 -51.87 4.02 4.35
C ILE A 83 -50.35 4.20 4.20
N VAL A 84 -49.92 5.10 3.32
CA VAL A 84 -48.50 5.37 3.10
C VAL A 84 -47.84 5.93 4.36
N GLY A 85 -48.55 6.78 5.12
CA GLY A 85 -48.06 7.32 6.39
C GLY A 85 -47.86 6.24 7.45
N LYS A 86 -48.78 5.26 7.55
CA LYS A 86 -48.61 4.09 8.43
C LYS A 86 -47.41 3.25 8.04
N LEU A 87 -47.29 2.90 6.75
CA LEU A 87 -46.16 2.14 6.22
C LEU A 87 -44.82 2.84 6.50
N TYR A 88 -44.77 4.16 6.31
CA TYR A 88 -43.60 4.98 6.60
C TYR A 88 -43.23 4.93 8.09
N ILE A 89 -44.20 5.18 8.98
CA ILE A 89 -43.97 5.15 10.43
C ILE A 89 -43.52 3.76 10.90
N SER A 90 -44.19 2.70 10.44
CA SER A 90 -43.82 1.32 10.75
C SER A 90 -42.41 1.00 10.28
N SER A 91 -42.03 1.44 9.08
CA SER A 91 -40.68 1.22 8.55
C SER A 91 -39.61 1.86 9.43
N ILE A 92 -39.85 3.07 9.94
CA ILE A 92 -38.90 3.74 10.85
C ILE A 92 -38.84 3.08 12.22
N PHE A 93 -39.99 2.67 12.78
CA PHE A 93 -40.00 1.96 14.05
C PHE A 93 -39.27 0.63 14.01
N ILE A 94 -39.14 0.02 12.82
CA ILE A 94 -38.32 -1.17 12.60
C ILE A 94 -36.86 -0.78 12.34
N ALA A 95 -36.62 0.17 11.43
CA ALA A 95 -35.28 0.51 10.94
C ALA A 95 -34.42 1.30 11.94
N ALA A 96 -35.01 2.17 12.76
CA ALA A 96 -34.26 3.05 13.64
C ALA A 96 -33.64 2.35 14.86
N PRO A 97 -34.33 1.42 15.56
CA PRO A 97 -33.72 0.66 16.65
C PRO A 97 -32.56 -0.22 16.19
N VAL A 98 -32.69 -0.85 15.02
CA VAL A 98 -31.56 -1.62 14.45
C VAL A 98 -30.44 -0.69 13.97
N ALA A 99 -30.74 0.52 13.47
CA ALA A 99 -29.72 1.52 13.14
C ALA A 99 -28.90 1.93 14.37
N PHE A 100 -29.58 2.13 15.50
CA PHE A 100 -28.95 2.41 16.79
C PHE A 100 -28.05 1.26 17.25
N TYR A 101 -28.45 0.00 17.03
CA TYR A 101 -27.57 -1.13 17.32
C TYR A 101 -26.34 -1.17 16.39
N ILE A 102 -26.54 -0.98 15.08
CA ILE A 102 -25.46 -1.01 14.09
C ILE A 102 -24.46 0.14 14.31
N SER A 103 -24.88 1.27 14.87
CA SER A 103 -24.01 2.44 15.06
C SER A 103 -22.82 2.17 15.97
N PHE A 104 -22.88 1.18 16.87
CA PHE A 104 -21.75 0.78 17.73
C PHE A 104 -20.69 -0.06 17.01
N PHE A 105 -20.96 -0.48 15.78
CA PHE A 105 -20.06 -1.31 14.99
C PHE A 105 -19.57 -0.57 13.75
N VAL A 106 -19.73 0.76 13.67
CA VAL A 106 -19.28 1.56 12.52
C VAL A 106 -17.77 1.81 12.57
N ARG A 107 -17.18 2.02 11.39
CA ARG A 107 -15.76 2.41 11.27
C ARG A 107 -15.64 3.93 11.48
N GLY A 108 -14.46 4.46 11.80
CA GLY A 108 -14.24 5.90 12.01
C GLY A 108 -14.24 6.36 13.48
N GLY A 109 -14.16 5.40 14.42
CA GLY A 109 -14.02 5.65 15.85
C GLY A 109 -15.23 6.29 16.54
N LEU A 110 -15.03 6.64 17.81
CA LEU A 110 -16.07 7.14 18.71
C LEU A 110 -16.89 8.33 18.15
N PRO A 111 -16.31 9.35 17.48
CA PRO A 111 -17.09 10.45 16.92
C PRO A 111 -18.12 10.01 15.87
N THR A 112 -17.79 8.95 15.12
CA THR A 112 -18.66 8.40 14.07
C THR A 112 -19.79 7.57 14.67
N GLU A 113 -19.47 6.74 15.67
CA GLU A 113 -20.45 5.97 16.45
C GLU A 113 -21.47 6.91 17.10
N ILE A 114 -20.99 7.96 17.78
CA ILE A 114 -21.83 8.99 18.39
C ILE A 114 -22.73 9.65 17.34
N GLY A 115 -22.17 10.07 16.20
CA GLY A 115 -22.92 10.74 15.13
C GLY A 115 -24.11 9.93 14.61
N PHE A 116 -23.93 8.63 14.36
CA PHE A 116 -25.03 7.75 13.93
C PHE A 116 -26.02 7.45 15.04
N THR A 117 -25.52 7.25 16.27
CA THR A 117 -26.34 6.98 17.45
C THR A 117 -27.31 8.14 17.69
N PHE A 118 -26.82 9.38 17.77
CA PHE A 118 -27.68 10.56 17.89
C PHE A 118 -28.61 10.75 16.69
N GLY A 119 -28.12 10.51 15.47
CA GLY A 119 -28.93 10.55 14.26
C GLY A 119 -30.15 9.61 14.34
N SER A 120 -29.93 8.35 14.74
CA SER A 120 -31.00 7.36 14.91
C SER A 120 -32.00 7.73 16.00
N LEU A 121 -31.53 8.27 17.14
CA LEU A 121 -32.39 8.71 18.24
C LEU A 121 -33.27 9.90 17.84
N VAL A 122 -32.69 10.89 17.17
CA VAL A 122 -33.44 12.04 16.65
C VAL A 122 -34.48 11.58 15.62
N TRP A 123 -34.10 10.68 14.72
CA TRP A 123 -34.98 10.14 13.70
C TRP A 123 -36.17 9.37 14.29
N LEU A 124 -35.91 8.49 15.27
CA LEU A 124 -36.94 7.74 15.99
C LEU A 124 -37.85 8.66 16.80
N THR A 125 -37.26 9.59 17.55
CA THR A 125 -37.99 10.52 18.43
C THR A 125 -38.90 11.44 17.64
N ALA A 126 -38.41 12.03 16.53
CA ALA A 126 -39.22 12.86 15.66
C ALA A 126 -40.42 12.07 15.10
N THR A 127 -40.21 10.83 14.69
CA THR A 127 -41.27 9.98 14.16
C THR A 127 -42.31 9.64 15.22
N TYR A 128 -41.87 9.29 16.43
CA TYR A 128 -42.75 9.02 17.57
C TYR A 128 -43.58 10.25 17.97
N LEU A 129 -42.94 11.42 18.09
CA LEU A 129 -43.64 12.66 18.43
C LEU A 129 -44.64 13.06 17.35
N GLY A 130 -44.31 12.85 16.08
CA GLY A 130 -45.24 13.06 14.96
C GLY A 130 -46.46 12.15 15.01
N TYR A 131 -46.26 10.86 15.31
CA TYR A 131 -47.35 9.90 15.51
C TYR A 131 -48.22 10.26 16.73
N ARG A 132 -47.59 10.57 17.87
CA ARG A 132 -48.30 10.97 19.09
C ARG A 132 -49.11 12.25 18.89
N ALA A 133 -48.57 13.22 18.16
CA ALA A 133 -49.25 14.48 17.86
C ALA A 133 -50.55 14.27 17.07
N ILE A 134 -50.52 13.42 16.03
CA ILE A 134 -51.74 13.14 15.25
C ILE A 134 -52.78 12.33 16.04
N ARG A 135 -52.34 11.42 16.92
CA ARG A 135 -53.24 10.70 17.85
C ARG A 135 -53.93 11.64 18.84
N LYS A 136 -53.27 12.75 19.21
CA LYS A 136 -53.83 13.82 20.05
C LYS A 136 -54.62 14.88 19.25
N GLY A 137 -54.80 14.72 17.95
CA GLY A 137 -55.46 15.70 17.09
C GLY A 137 -54.66 16.98 16.81
N ASN A 138 -53.39 17.07 17.25
CA ASN A 138 -52.54 18.24 17.01
C ASN A 138 -51.88 18.15 15.63
N LEU A 139 -52.59 18.64 14.61
CA LEU A 139 -52.13 18.62 13.22
C LEU A 139 -50.86 19.45 13.00
N LYS A 140 -50.73 20.62 13.66
CA LYS A 140 -49.57 21.51 13.50
C LYS A 140 -48.29 20.82 13.97
N ALA A 141 -48.33 20.23 15.17
CA ALA A 141 -47.20 19.48 15.71
C ALA A 141 -46.90 18.22 14.88
N HIS A 142 -47.92 17.51 14.37
CA HIS A 142 -47.72 16.36 13.49
C HIS A 142 -46.91 16.75 12.24
N ILE A 143 -47.30 17.83 11.55
CA ILE A 143 -46.60 18.29 10.35
C ILE A 143 -45.14 18.65 10.66
N GLN A 144 -44.89 19.32 11.78
CA GLN A 144 -43.54 19.69 12.20
C GLN A 144 -42.66 18.46 12.44
N TYR A 145 -43.10 17.55 13.30
CA TYR A 145 -42.30 16.37 13.66
C TYR A 145 -42.13 15.38 12.50
N MET A 146 -43.14 15.21 11.64
CA MET A 146 -42.99 14.38 10.44
C MET A 146 -42.05 15.00 9.40
N SER A 147 -41.95 16.34 9.35
CA SER A 147 -40.96 17.01 8.51
C SER A 147 -39.53 16.76 9.02
N TYR A 148 -39.32 16.79 10.34
CA TYR A 148 -38.03 16.43 10.94
C TYR A 148 -37.69 14.95 10.77
N SER A 149 -38.67 14.07 10.92
CA SER A 149 -38.52 12.63 10.64
C SER A 149 -38.04 12.40 9.20
N TYR A 150 -38.69 13.02 8.21
CA TYR A 150 -38.29 12.84 6.82
C TYR A 150 -36.94 13.48 6.49
N ALA A 151 -36.59 14.61 7.13
CA ALA A 151 -35.25 15.19 7.04
C ALA A 151 -34.16 14.22 7.57
N GLY A 152 -34.47 13.49 8.65
CA GLY A 152 -33.64 12.39 9.15
C GLY A 152 -33.54 11.22 8.19
N THR A 153 -34.66 10.77 7.59
CA THR A 153 -34.66 9.73 6.54
C THR A 153 -33.79 10.12 5.34
N PHE A 154 -33.84 11.41 4.96
CA PHE A 154 -33.06 11.95 3.86
C PHE A 154 -31.55 11.99 4.13
N ALA A 155 -31.11 11.79 5.38
CA ALA A 155 -29.70 11.66 5.73
C ALA A 155 -29.01 10.54 4.95
N ALA A 156 -29.77 9.50 4.58
CA ALA A 156 -29.27 8.45 3.70
C ALA A 156 -28.72 9.04 2.40
N ILE A 157 -29.40 9.99 1.76
CA ILE A 157 -28.98 10.57 0.48
C ILE A 157 -27.79 11.51 0.66
N THR A 158 -27.87 12.42 1.64
CA THR A 158 -26.82 13.42 1.88
C THR A 158 -25.51 12.80 2.33
N LEU A 159 -25.52 11.70 3.09
CA LEU A 159 -24.30 10.95 3.41
C LEU A 159 -23.57 10.48 2.14
N ARG A 160 -24.30 10.03 1.10
CA ARG A 160 -23.71 9.55 -0.16
C ARG A 160 -23.25 10.68 -1.07
N PHE A 161 -23.62 11.92 -0.76
CA PHE A 161 -23.03 13.09 -1.40
C PHE A 161 -21.74 13.51 -0.67
N TRP A 162 -21.82 13.68 0.65
CA TRP A 162 -20.70 14.16 1.44
C TRP A 162 -19.52 13.20 1.47
N LEU A 163 -19.78 11.90 1.60
CA LEU A 163 -18.71 10.91 1.72
C LEU A 163 -17.73 10.91 0.53
N PRO A 164 -18.16 10.72 -0.74
CA PRO A 164 -17.22 10.73 -1.87
C PRO A 164 -16.57 12.11 -2.06
N PHE A 165 -17.29 13.20 -1.79
CA PHE A 165 -16.74 14.55 -1.84
C PHE A 165 -15.59 14.73 -0.85
N LEU A 166 -15.82 14.36 0.42
CA LEU A 166 -14.82 14.47 1.47
C LEU A 166 -13.68 13.47 1.25
N ILE A 167 -13.92 12.26 0.74
CA ILE A 167 -12.84 11.33 0.38
C ILE A 167 -11.96 11.92 -0.73
N SER A 168 -12.56 12.51 -1.76
CA SER A 168 -11.81 13.09 -2.89
C SER A 168 -10.90 14.25 -2.47
N ILE A 169 -11.30 14.97 -1.41
CA ILE A 169 -10.53 16.07 -0.85
C ILE A 169 -9.55 15.55 0.18
N ILE A 170 -10.01 14.88 1.23
CA ILE A 170 -9.21 14.53 2.42
C ILE A 170 -8.29 13.32 2.17
N GLY A 171 -8.68 12.37 1.30
CA GLY A 171 -7.94 11.13 1.05
C GLY A 171 -8.01 10.09 2.18
N ASN A 172 -8.26 10.52 3.44
CA ASN A 172 -8.47 9.65 4.58
C ASN A 172 -9.96 9.27 4.73
N PHE A 173 -10.26 7.96 4.61
CA PHE A 173 -11.63 7.46 4.70
C PHE A 173 -12.26 7.68 6.07
N ASP A 174 -11.55 7.39 7.16
CA ASP A 174 -12.11 7.39 8.52
C ASP A 174 -12.52 8.81 8.95
N LEU A 175 -11.68 9.80 8.65
CA LEU A 175 -11.99 11.21 8.92
C LEU A 175 -13.13 11.73 8.01
N ALA A 176 -13.07 11.43 6.70
CA ALA A 176 -14.12 11.82 5.76
C ALA A 176 -15.47 11.19 6.13
N TYR A 177 -15.46 9.92 6.55
CA TYR A 177 -16.63 9.19 6.99
C TYR A 177 -17.21 9.83 8.25
N GLY A 178 -16.42 10.05 9.29
CA GLY A 178 -16.88 10.69 10.53
C GLY A 178 -17.53 12.06 10.29
N ILE A 179 -16.90 12.94 9.50
CA ILE A 179 -17.47 14.26 9.16
C ILE A 179 -18.77 14.10 8.36
N SER A 180 -18.80 13.19 7.39
CA SER A 180 -19.97 12.97 6.53
C SER A 180 -21.21 12.54 7.32
N VAL A 181 -21.04 11.79 8.42
CA VAL A 181 -22.15 11.37 9.28
C VAL A 181 -22.89 12.56 9.88
N TRP A 182 -22.16 13.50 10.46
CA TRP A 182 -22.76 14.70 11.06
C TRP A 182 -23.41 15.61 10.01
N LEU A 183 -22.73 15.81 8.88
CA LEU A 183 -23.25 16.57 7.75
C LEU A 183 -24.44 15.91 7.05
N SER A 184 -24.65 14.61 7.27
CA SER A 184 -25.78 13.91 6.66
C SER A 184 -27.12 14.33 7.26
N TRP A 185 -27.22 14.57 8.57
CA TRP A 185 -28.51 14.78 9.22
C TRP A 185 -28.67 16.17 9.86
N ILE A 186 -27.61 16.79 10.42
CA ILE A 186 -27.72 18.11 11.06
C ILE A 186 -28.21 19.18 10.07
N PRO A 187 -27.59 19.35 8.88
CA PRO A 187 -28.04 20.35 7.91
C PRO A 187 -29.47 20.11 7.45
N ASN A 188 -29.88 18.84 7.28
CA ASN A 188 -31.23 18.49 6.86
C ASN A 188 -32.28 18.95 7.89
N VAL A 189 -32.02 18.69 9.17
CA VAL A 189 -32.91 19.08 10.27
C VAL A 189 -32.96 20.60 10.42
N ILE A 190 -31.83 21.30 10.29
CA ILE A 190 -31.76 22.77 10.30
C ILE A 190 -32.61 23.34 9.14
N ILE A 191 -32.44 22.82 7.93
CA ILE A 191 -33.22 23.25 6.76
C ILE A 191 -34.71 23.01 7.00
N ALA A 192 -35.09 21.84 7.51
CA ALA A 192 -36.49 21.55 7.86
C ALA A 192 -37.03 22.54 8.90
N HIS A 193 -36.24 22.90 9.92
CA HIS A 193 -36.63 23.87 10.93
C HIS A 193 -36.84 25.26 10.34
N LEU A 194 -35.91 25.74 9.50
CA LEU A 194 -36.02 27.03 8.83
C LEU A 194 -37.25 27.09 7.92
N ILE A 195 -37.54 26.03 7.18
CA ILE A 195 -38.74 25.92 6.33
C ILE A 195 -40.03 26.02 7.17
N MET A 196 -40.05 25.43 8.38
CA MET A 196 -41.24 25.42 9.24
C MET A 196 -41.47 26.73 9.99
N HIS A 197 -40.42 27.49 10.33
CA HIS A 197 -40.54 28.67 11.20
C HIS A 197 -40.22 30.02 10.53
N LYS A 198 -39.42 30.05 9.47
CA LYS A 198 -38.99 31.30 8.81
C LYS A 198 -39.28 31.31 7.30
N LYS A 199 -40.34 30.61 6.88
CA LYS A 199 -40.72 30.45 5.48
C LYS A 199 -40.83 31.77 4.70
N GLN A 200 -41.45 32.79 5.28
CA GLN A 200 -41.67 34.06 4.60
C GLN A 200 -40.35 34.79 4.37
N ASN A 201 -39.52 34.92 5.42
CA ASN A 201 -38.18 35.49 5.31
C ASN A 201 -37.35 34.74 4.26
N LEU A 202 -37.37 33.40 4.24
CA LEU A 202 -36.68 32.61 3.21
C LEU A 202 -37.16 32.92 1.80
N LEU A 203 -38.46 33.12 1.59
CA LEU A 203 -39.02 33.51 0.29
C LEU A 203 -38.57 34.92 -0.12
N ASP A 204 -38.47 35.84 0.84
CA ASP A 204 -38.00 37.20 0.59
C ASP A 204 -36.51 37.21 0.21
N TYR A 205 -35.67 36.45 0.93
CA TYR A 205 -34.26 36.23 0.57
C TYR A 205 -34.12 35.55 -0.80
N TYR A 206 -34.93 34.50 -1.07
CA TYR A 206 -34.93 33.79 -2.34
C TYR A 206 -35.17 34.71 -3.53
N ARG A 207 -36.13 35.64 -3.39
CA ARG A 207 -36.45 36.65 -4.40
C ARG A 207 -35.36 37.71 -4.50
N LYS A 208 -34.92 38.28 -3.36
CA LYS A 208 -33.94 39.37 -3.30
C LYS A 208 -32.60 39.01 -3.95
N TYR A 209 -32.09 37.81 -3.68
CA TYR A 209 -30.76 37.39 -4.15
C TYR A 209 -30.80 36.50 -5.40
N LYS A 210 -31.97 36.38 -6.07
CA LYS A 210 -32.16 35.48 -7.23
C LYS A 210 -31.59 34.09 -6.97
N ILE A 211 -31.84 33.55 -5.76
CA ILE A 211 -31.30 32.26 -5.28
C ILE A 211 -31.70 31.11 -6.22
N GLU A 212 -32.75 31.30 -7.03
CA GLU A 212 -33.09 30.46 -8.18
C GLU A 212 -31.88 30.07 -9.04
N LEU A 213 -31.03 31.03 -9.42
CA LEU A 213 -29.89 30.79 -10.29
C LEU A 213 -28.82 29.95 -9.57
N LEU A 214 -28.58 30.25 -8.29
CA LEU A 214 -27.65 29.52 -7.43
C LEU A 214 -28.13 28.07 -7.23
N LEU A 215 -29.41 27.84 -6.94
CA LEU A 215 -29.95 26.49 -6.77
C LEU A 215 -29.93 25.68 -8.06
N ARG A 216 -30.10 26.31 -9.24
CA ARG A 216 -29.90 25.63 -10.53
C ARG A 216 -28.46 25.19 -10.69
N ALA A 217 -27.50 26.08 -10.44
CA ALA A 217 -26.08 25.74 -10.49
C ALA A 217 -25.75 24.61 -9.51
N VAL A 218 -26.21 24.70 -8.26
CA VAL A 218 -26.00 23.67 -7.23
C VAL A 218 -26.66 22.34 -7.62
N ALA A 219 -27.87 22.34 -8.17
CA ALA A 219 -28.54 21.11 -8.59
C ALA A 219 -27.83 20.44 -9.78
N ILE A 220 -27.35 21.24 -10.74
CA ILE A 220 -26.53 20.73 -11.86
C ILE A 220 -25.22 20.17 -11.33
N ILE A 221 -24.51 20.93 -10.49
CA ILE A 221 -23.27 20.48 -9.86
C ILE A 221 -23.52 19.21 -9.05
N PHE A 222 -24.61 19.12 -8.31
CA PHE A 222 -24.97 17.94 -7.52
C PHE A 222 -25.25 16.73 -8.41
N VAL A 223 -26.01 16.88 -9.50
CA VAL A 223 -26.28 15.78 -10.44
C VAL A 223 -25.00 15.34 -11.14
N VAL A 224 -24.17 16.29 -11.59
CA VAL A 224 -22.84 16.00 -12.15
C VAL A 224 -22.01 15.26 -11.11
N PHE A 225 -21.91 15.76 -9.87
CA PHE A 225 -21.14 15.15 -8.80
C PHE A 225 -21.67 13.76 -8.41
N LEU A 226 -22.98 13.56 -8.45
CA LEU A 226 -23.60 12.25 -8.23
C LEU A 226 -23.25 11.28 -9.36
N LEU A 227 -23.31 11.70 -10.62
CA LEU A 227 -22.90 10.87 -11.76
C LEU A 227 -21.40 10.54 -11.68
N VAL A 228 -20.58 11.53 -11.34
CA VAL A 228 -19.14 11.43 -11.09
C VAL A 228 -18.81 10.49 -9.92
N SER A 229 -19.61 10.48 -8.85
CA SER A 229 -19.33 9.62 -7.68
C SER A 229 -19.61 8.14 -7.94
N TYR A 230 -20.30 7.81 -9.03
CA TYR A 230 -20.44 6.43 -9.54
C TYR A 230 -19.30 6.01 -10.49
N THR A 231 -18.45 6.95 -10.88
CA THR A 231 -17.22 6.66 -11.63
C THR A 231 -16.03 6.68 -10.69
N THR A 232 -15.08 5.77 -10.85
CA THR A 232 -13.81 5.91 -10.15
C THR A 232 -12.97 6.95 -10.88
N ILE A 233 -12.17 7.75 -10.16
CA ILE A 233 -11.20 8.68 -10.77
C ILE A 233 -10.33 7.94 -11.81
N GLN A 234 -10.06 6.65 -11.58
CA GLN A 234 -9.41 5.75 -12.52
C GLN A 234 -10.06 5.77 -13.91
N THR A 235 -11.38 5.58 -14.02
CA THR A 235 -12.10 5.55 -15.32
C THR A 235 -12.02 6.86 -16.12
N TRP A 236 -11.59 7.97 -15.51
CA TRP A 236 -11.42 9.24 -16.21
C TRP A 236 -10.02 9.41 -16.79
N PHE A 237 -9.01 8.85 -16.11
CA PHE A 237 -7.61 8.99 -16.49
C PHE A 237 -7.04 7.75 -17.19
N TYR A 238 -7.67 6.60 -17.00
CA TYR A 238 -7.27 5.32 -17.56
C TYR A 238 -8.40 4.71 -18.35
N LYS A 239 -8.07 4.22 -19.54
CA LYS A 239 -8.96 3.44 -20.39
C LYS A 239 -9.12 2.03 -19.84
N GLU A 240 -10.28 1.45 -20.13
CA GLU A 240 -10.66 0.09 -19.75
C GLU A 240 -9.68 -0.96 -20.30
N PRO A 241 -9.62 -2.16 -19.69
CA PRO A 241 -8.72 -3.22 -20.13
C PRO A 241 -8.96 -3.62 -21.59
N GLN A 242 -7.89 -3.80 -22.35
CA GLN A 242 -7.96 -4.14 -23.79
C GLN A 242 -8.37 -5.61 -24.02
N PHE A 243 -8.16 -6.47 -23.04
CA PHE A 243 -8.55 -7.88 -23.08
C PHE A 243 -8.98 -8.37 -21.69
N LYS A 244 -9.70 -9.50 -21.67
CA LYS A 244 -10.12 -10.14 -20.41
C LYS A 244 -8.92 -10.82 -19.76
N GLY A 245 -8.49 -10.30 -18.61
CA GLY A 245 -7.43 -10.93 -17.82
C GLY A 245 -7.89 -12.14 -17.01
N THR A 246 -6.93 -12.80 -16.37
CA THR A 246 -7.11 -13.97 -15.51
C THR A 246 -6.81 -13.65 -14.04
N PRO A 247 -7.76 -13.81 -13.11
CA PRO A 247 -7.49 -13.62 -11.70
C PRO A 247 -6.61 -14.74 -11.13
N PHE A 248 -5.85 -14.43 -10.08
CA PHE A 248 -5.20 -15.47 -9.28
C PHE A 248 -6.23 -16.24 -8.46
N ALA A 249 -5.97 -17.53 -8.25
CA ALA A 249 -6.71 -18.30 -7.26
C ALA A 249 -6.38 -17.80 -5.84
N LYS A 250 -7.40 -17.72 -4.97
CA LYS A 250 -7.21 -17.37 -3.55
C LYS A 250 -6.97 -18.62 -2.71
N LYS A 251 -6.11 -18.53 -1.68
CA LYS A 251 -5.91 -19.58 -0.68
C LYS A 251 -6.93 -19.39 0.43
N THR A 252 -7.91 -20.29 0.53
CA THR A 252 -9.00 -20.22 1.52
C THR A 252 -8.62 -20.78 2.89
N ASN A 253 -7.63 -21.65 2.97
CA ASN A 253 -7.16 -22.26 4.21
C ASN A 253 -5.68 -21.97 4.44
N LEU A 254 -5.36 -21.37 5.58
CA LEU A 254 -4.01 -20.95 5.98
C LEU A 254 -3.30 -21.94 6.92
N THR A 255 -3.88 -23.10 7.23
CA THR A 255 -3.27 -24.11 8.12
C THR A 255 -1.87 -24.56 7.69
N THR A 256 -1.60 -24.58 6.39
CA THR A 256 -0.29 -24.91 5.80
C THR A 256 0.42 -23.69 5.21
N SER A 257 -0.03 -22.48 5.57
CA SER A 257 0.56 -21.22 5.12
C SER A 257 1.65 -20.77 6.08
N TYR A 258 2.66 -20.09 5.55
CA TYR A 258 3.62 -19.33 6.34
C TYR A 258 2.98 -18.13 7.07
N PHE A 259 1.81 -17.72 6.60
CA PHE A 259 1.05 -16.58 7.12
C PHE A 259 -0.17 -17.02 7.94
N SER A 260 -0.46 -16.27 9.00
CA SER A 260 -1.65 -16.44 9.84
C SER A 260 -2.55 -15.21 9.80
N LYS A 261 -3.79 -15.36 10.27
CA LYS A 261 -4.76 -14.25 10.32
C LYS A 261 -4.29 -13.13 11.26
N GLU A 262 -3.64 -13.50 12.36
CA GLU A 262 -3.12 -12.55 13.36
C GLU A 262 -2.06 -11.63 12.75
N LYS A 263 -1.17 -12.17 11.91
CA LYS A 263 -0.19 -11.36 11.17
C LYS A 263 -0.85 -10.38 10.20
N PHE A 264 -1.94 -10.79 9.56
CA PHE A 264 -2.66 -9.92 8.64
C PHE A 264 -3.32 -8.75 9.36
N ILE A 265 -3.76 -8.95 10.60
CA ILE A 265 -4.24 -7.86 11.46
C ILE A 265 -3.09 -6.94 11.88
N GLU A 266 -1.94 -7.50 12.27
CA GLU A 266 -0.77 -6.69 12.65
C GLU A 266 -0.28 -5.83 11.47
N ILE A 267 -0.18 -6.42 10.29
CA ILE A 267 0.28 -5.70 9.11
C ILE A 267 -0.78 -4.69 8.63
N ASP A 268 -2.09 -4.97 8.72
CA ASP A 268 -3.15 -4.01 8.36
C ASP A 268 -2.98 -2.68 9.10
N THR A 269 -2.74 -2.74 10.41
CA THR A 269 -2.49 -1.56 11.25
C THR A 269 -1.27 -0.79 10.74
N TYR A 270 -0.14 -1.47 10.52
CA TYR A 270 1.07 -0.83 10.02
C TYR A 270 0.89 -0.22 8.62
N LEU A 271 0.20 -0.92 7.71
CA LEU A 271 -0.04 -0.45 6.35
C LEU A 271 -0.90 0.82 6.32
N ASN A 272 -1.89 0.88 7.20
CA ASN A 272 -2.83 2.00 7.32
C ASN A 272 -2.21 3.20 8.04
N GLU A 273 -1.57 2.97 9.19
CA GLU A 273 -1.15 4.04 10.10
C GLU A 273 0.26 4.57 9.80
N GLU A 274 1.17 3.71 9.33
CA GLU A 274 2.60 4.03 9.24
C GLU A 274 3.12 4.02 7.80
N ALA A 275 2.74 3.02 7.01
CA ALA A 275 3.27 2.79 5.67
C ALA A 275 2.60 3.66 4.59
N GLU A 276 1.39 4.17 4.87
CA GLU A 276 0.54 4.89 3.91
C GLU A 276 0.30 4.11 2.60
N THR A 277 0.31 2.77 2.70
CA THR A 277 0.14 1.86 1.56
C THR A 277 -1.19 2.10 0.88
N THR A 278 -1.19 2.10 -0.46
CA THR A 278 -2.44 2.22 -1.23
C THR A 278 -2.95 0.86 -1.65
N SER A 279 -2.05 -0.03 -2.09
CA SER A 279 -2.39 -1.42 -2.31
C SER A 279 -1.21 -2.36 -2.16
N MET A 280 -1.49 -3.56 -1.70
CA MET A 280 -0.53 -4.65 -1.60
C MET A 280 -1.21 -5.99 -1.87
N ILE A 281 -0.48 -6.91 -2.49
CA ILE A 281 -0.90 -8.29 -2.68
C ILE A 281 0.26 -9.22 -2.37
N VAL A 282 -0.03 -10.30 -1.65
CA VAL A 282 0.94 -11.33 -1.29
C VAL A 282 0.49 -12.65 -1.90
N LEU A 283 1.39 -13.28 -2.65
CA LEU A 283 1.22 -14.62 -3.18
C LEU A 283 2.09 -15.60 -2.40
N GLU A 284 1.53 -16.77 -2.12
CA GLU A 284 2.26 -17.93 -1.63
C GLU A 284 1.93 -19.11 -2.56
N ASN A 285 2.95 -19.74 -3.13
CA ASN A 285 2.76 -20.85 -4.07
C ASN A 285 1.85 -20.50 -5.27
N GLY A 286 1.89 -19.26 -5.75
CA GLY A 286 1.06 -18.78 -6.86
C GLY A 286 -0.41 -18.54 -6.53
N LYS A 287 -0.80 -18.59 -5.25
CA LYS A 287 -2.14 -18.26 -4.78
C LYS A 287 -2.12 -17.01 -3.92
N VAL A 288 -3.16 -16.19 -4.00
CA VAL A 288 -3.33 -15.01 -3.15
C VAL A 288 -3.58 -15.46 -1.71
N VAL A 289 -2.72 -15.02 -0.80
CA VAL A 289 -2.90 -15.24 0.65
C VAL A 289 -3.35 -13.96 1.37
N TYR A 290 -3.09 -12.79 0.80
CA TYR A 290 -3.44 -11.51 1.39
C TYR A 290 -3.54 -10.40 0.33
N GLU A 291 -4.52 -9.52 0.52
CA GLU A 291 -4.77 -8.31 -0.28
C GLU A 291 -5.05 -7.15 0.67
N TYR A 292 -4.45 -5.99 0.38
CA TYR A 292 -4.71 -4.74 1.08
C TYR A 292 -5.03 -3.65 0.05
N GLY A 293 -6.04 -2.84 0.35
CA GLY A 293 -6.49 -1.75 -0.52
C GLY A 293 -7.05 -2.22 -1.87
N ASP A 294 -7.12 -1.29 -2.83
CA ASP A 294 -7.59 -1.60 -4.19
C ASP A 294 -6.43 -2.12 -5.05
N VAL A 295 -6.33 -3.45 -5.15
CA VAL A 295 -5.29 -4.12 -5.95
C VAL A 295 -5.49 -3.98 -7.47
N SER A 296 -6.66 -3.52 -7.91
CA SER A 296 -6.95 -3.21 -9.33
C SER A 296 -6.53 -1.79 -9.72
N GLU A 297 -6.19 -0.94 -8.75
CA GLU A 297 -5.86 0.45 -9.02
C GLU A 297 -4.62 0.60 -9.92
N ILE A 298 -4.80 1.23 -11.08
CA ILE A 298 -3.72 1.50 -12.03
C ILE A 298 -2.91 2.71 -11.57
N TYR A 299 -1.59 2.55 -11.50
CA TYR A 299 -0.67 3.65 -11.26
C TYR A 299 0.69 3.36 -11.88
N LYS A 300 1.51 4.39 -12.01
CA LYS A 300 2.85 4.29 -12.58
C LYS A 300 3.82 3.54 -11.64
N LEU A 301 4.65 2.68 -12.21
CA LEU A 301 5.69 1.92 -11.50
C LEU A 301 6.97 2.70 -11.20
N ASN A 302 7.14 3.88 -11.82
CA ASN A 302 8.37 4.66 -11.76
C ASN A 302 9.60 3.75 -11.99
N HIS A 303 10.64 3.83 -11.14
CA HIS A 303 11.89 3.10 -11.32
C HIS A 303 11.74 1.56 -11.22
N SER A 304 10.64 1.02 -10.68
CA SER A 304 10.42 -0.44 -10.67
C SER A 304 10.28 -1.03 -12.09
N THR A 305 10.03 -0.18 -13.09
CA THR A 305 10.06 -0.55 -14.53
C THR A 305 11.43 -1.05 -15.01
N LYS A 306 12.52 -0.72 -14.28
CA LYS A 306 13.88 -1.19 -14.55
C LYS A 306 13.97 -2.72 -14.66
N GLY A 307 13.40 -3.43 -13.70
CA GLY A 307 13.37 -4.90 -13.72
C GLY A 307 12.60 -5.47 -14.92
N ILE A 308 11.53 -4.80 -15.37
CA ILE A 308 10.73 -5.21 -16.53
C ILE A 308 11.55 -5.10 -17.82
N THR A 309 12.35 -4.04 -17.98
CA THR A 309 13.19 -3.87 -19.17
C THR A 309 14.21 -5.00 -19.30
N SER A 310 14.82 -5.39 -18.19
CA SER A 310 15.76 -6.53 -18.15
C SER A 310 15.09 -7.85 -18.54
N LEU A 311 13.85 -8.08 -18.09
CA LEU A 311 13.06 -9.26 -18.51
C LEU A 311 12.83 -9.29 -20.02
N LEU A 312 12.37 -8.18 -20.62
CA LEU A 312 12.01 -8.12 -22.05
C LEU A 312 13.21 -8.30 -22.98
N LEU A 313 14.40 -7.90 -22.54
CA LEU A 313 15.64 -8.05 -23.30
C LEU A 313 16.11 -9.52 -23.41
N GLY A 314 15.63 -10.42 -22.54
CA GLY A 314 16.05 -11.83 -22.53
C GLY A 314 15.77 -12.59 -23.82
N LYS A 315 14.79 -12.14 -24.61
CA LYS A 315 14.51 -12.70 -25.94
C LYS A 315 15.56 -12.33 -26.98
N TYR A 316 16.26 -11.22 -26.79
CA TYR A 316 17.13 -10.60 -27.79
C TYR A 316 18.62 -10.65 -27.44
N LEU A 317 18.95 -10.81 -26.16
CA LEU A 317 20.32 -10.85 -25.67
C LEU A 317 20.79 -12.28 -25.42
N ASP A 318 21.96 -12.58 -25.95
CA ASP A 318 22.79 -13.74 -25.64
C ASP A 318 24.13 -13.25 -25.07
N ASP A 319 25.02 -14.18 -24.70
CA ASP A 319 26.32 -13.83 -24.12
C ASP A 319 27.17 -12.95 -25.04
N ASN A 320 27.11 -13.13 -26.36
CA ASN A 320 27.87 -12.31 -27.31
C ASN A 320 27.31 -10.88 -27.35
N LYS A 321 25.98 -10.74 -27.42
CA LYS A 321 25.31 -9.43 -27.49
C LYS A 321 25.46 -8.61 -26.22
N LEU A 322 25.67 -9.25 -25.07
CA LEU A 322 26.00 -8.55 -23.84
C LEU A 322 27.32 -7.77 -23.93
N HIS A 323 28.26 -8.22 -24.77
CA HIS A 323 29.56 -7.58 -24.97
C HIS A 323 29.58 -6.55 -26.11
N GLU A 324 28.49 -6.40 -26.86
CA GLU A 324 28.37 -5.32 -27.84
C GLU A 324 28.44 -3.96 -27.13
N THR A 325 29.28 -3.08 -27.67
CA THR A 325 29.50 -1.73 -27.14
C THR A 325 28.40 -0.76 -27.59
N LEU A 326 28.30 0.38 -26.90
CA LEU A 326 27.46 1.50 -27.32
C LEU A 326 27.79 1.95 -28.74
N GLN A 327 29.08 1.97 -29.10
CA GLN A 327 29.52 2.27 -30.46
C GLN A 327 28.98 1.26 -31.47
N SER A 328 29.13 -0.04 -31.21
CA SER A 328 28.64 -1.09 -32.13
C SER A 328 27.12 -1.11 -32.27
N ASN A 329 26.41 -0.69 -31.22
CA ASN A 329 24.95 -0.52 -31.23
C ASN A 329 24.49 0.84 -31.78
N ASN A 330 25.40 1.67 -32.30
CA ASN A 330 25.11 3.01 -32.84
C ASN A 330 24.34 3.93 -31.85
N VAL A 331 24.62 3.79 -30.55
CA VAL A 331 24.00 4.62 -29.52
C VAL A 331 24.59 6.02 -29.57
N ASN A 332 23.76 7.01 -29.89
CA ASN A 332 24.14 8.43 -30.00
C ASN A 332 23.42 9.27 -28.93
N GLU A 333 23.92 10.47 -28.62
CA GLU A 333 23.35 11.34 -27.59
C GLU A 333 23.56 12.83 -27.93
N TYR A 334 22.70 13.73 -27.43
CA TYR A 334 22.76 15.18 -27.72
C TYR A 334 24.15 15.81 -27.48
N TYR A 335 24.81 15.39 -26.40
CA TYR A 335 26.12 15.94 -25.99
C TYR A 335 27.31 15.09 -26.44
N ASN A 336 27.07 14.11 -27.33
CA ASN A 336 28.01 13.07 -27.73
C ASN A 336 28.54 12.21 -26.56
N LEU A 337 28.83 10.94 -26.84
CA LEU A 337 29.54 10.06 -25.91
C LEU A 337 31.04 10.27 -26.05
N LEU A 338 31.76 10.34 -24.93
CA LEU A 338 33.23 10.38 -24.92
C LEU A 338 33.81 9.06 -25.46
N PRO A 339 35.04 9.04 -26.00
CA PRO A 339 35.64 7.80 -26.52
C PRO A 339 35.72 6.66 -25.50
N VAL A 340 35.84 6.97 -24.20
CA VAL A 340 35.81 5.97 -23.13
C VAL A 340 34.40 5.44 -22.86
N GLU A 341 33.38 6.29 -22.98
CA GLU A 341 31.96 5.95 -22.76
C GLU A 341 31.41 5.09 -23.90
N GLN A 342 31.84 5.36 -25.14
CA GLN A 342 31.46 4.57 -26.33
C GLN A 342 31.85 3.09 -26.24
N LYS A 343 32.84 2.75 -25.40
CA LYS A 343 33.29 1.38 -25.14
C LYS A 343 32.43 0.62 -24.13
N ALA A 344 31.49 1.28 -23.46
CA ALA A 344 30.59 0.61 -22.52
C ALA A 344 29.78 -0.45 -23.24
N THR A 345 29.63 -1.61 -22.62
CA THR A 345 28.92 -2.76 -23.19
C THR A 345 27.45 -2.77 -22.77
N THR A 346 26.63 -3.53 -23.48
CA THR A 346 25.23 -3.77 -23.07
C THR A 346 25.14 -4.34 -21.65
N LYS A 347 26.10 -5.20 -21.25
CA LYS A 347 26.24 -5.66 -19.87
C LYS A 347 26.42 -4.49 -18.91
N ASP A 348 27.36 -3.58 -19.19
CA ASP A 348 27.63 -2.42 -18.33
C ASP A 348 26.40 -1.52 -18.15
N ILE A 349 25.58 -1.38 -19.20
CA ILE A 349 24.30 -0.67 -19.12
C ILE A 349 23.34 -1.37 -18.17
N LEU A 350 23.15 -2.69 -18.31
CA LEU A 350 22.23 -3.45 -17.47
C LEU A 350 22.68 -3.56 -16.00
N THR A 351 23.99 -3.50 -15.74
CA THR A 351 24.55 -3.52 -14.39
C THR A 351 24.73 -2.12 -13.80
N SER A 352 24.29 -1.06 -14.50
CA SER A 352 24.43 0.35 -14.10
C SER A 352 25.88 0.75 -13.81
N SER A 353 26.80 0.30 -14.67
CA SER A 353 28.25 0.52 -14.57
C SER A 353 28.87 1.04 -15.86
N SER A 354 28.10 1.73 -16.71
CA SER A 354 28.56 2.23 -18.01
C SER A 354 29.70 3.26 -17.94
N GLY A 355 29.88 3.92 -16.80
CA GLY A 355 30.81 5.04 -16.64
C GLY A 355 30.28 6.37 -17.22
N VAL A 356 29.03 6.40 -17.71
CA VAL A 356 28.40 7.59 -18.27
C VAL A 356 27.73 8.40 -17.16
N LEU A 357 28.36 9.52 -16.80
CA LEU A 357 27.98 10.34 -15.64
C LEU A 357 27.48 11.73 -16.08
N TYR A 358 26.42 11.77 -16.90
CA TYR A 358 25.94 12.99 -17.59
C TYR A 358 25.61 14.18 -16.67
N LEU A 359 25.28 13.98 -15.39
CA LEU A 359 24.61 15.01 -14.60
C LEU A 359 25.20 15.16 -13.18
N LYS A 360 25.99 16.22 -12.98
CA LYS A 360 26.41 16.74 -11.66
C LYS A 360 25.22 17.08 -10.74
N ASN A 361 24.02 17.27 -11.31
CA ASN A 361 22.82 17.80 -10.65
C ASN A 361 21.59 16.88 -10.70
N GLU A 362 21.73 15.60 -11.07
CA GLU A 362 20.65 14.65 -10.75
C GLU A 362 20.67 14.36 -9.25
N ARG A 363 19.91 15.16 -8.51
CA ARG A 363 19.50 14.88 -7.14
C ARG A 363 18.62 13.62 -7.13
N SER A 364 19.20 12.45 -7.37
CA SER A 364 18.73 11.26 -6.67
C SER A 364 19.21 11.43 -5.23
N TYR A 365 18.32 11.34 -4.25
CA TYR A 365 18.65 11.53 -2.83
C TYR A 365 19.74 10.55 -2.31
N TYR A 366 20.19 9.60 -3.14
CA TYR A 366 21.34 8.72 -2.91
C TYR A 366 22.70 9.27 -3.43
N THR A 367 22.78 10.52 -3.88
CA THR A 367 24.06 11.22 -4.11
C THR A 367 24.61 11.79 -2.80
N ILE A 368 25.42 11.00 -2.07
CA ILE A 368 26.41 11.53 -1.10
C ILE A 368 27.77 11.69 -1.85
N PRO A 369 28.78 12.41 -1.31
CA PRO A 369 29.54 13.50 -1.93
C PRO A 369 30.63 13.08 -2.97
N ARG A 370 30.59 11.85 -3.49
CA ARG A 370 31.65 11.24 -4.32
C ARG A 370 31.23 10.99 -5.78
N VAL A 371 30.49 11.92 -6.38
CA VAL A 371 30.23 11.85 -7.83
C VAL A 371 31.57 11.95 -8.55
N ARG A 372 31.99 10.85 -9.20
CA ARG A 372 33.19 10.83 -10.03
C ARG A 372 32.98 11.77 -11.23
N GLU A 373 34.05 12.41 -11.69
CA GLU A 373 33.98 13.27 -12.86
C GLU A 373 33.75 12.44 -14.14
N ARG A 374 32.92 12.97 -15.06
CA ARG A 374 32.62 12.33 -16.35
C ARG A 374 33.92 12.04 -17.11
N GLY A 375 34.02 10.85 -17.70
CA GLY A 375 35.21 10.43 -18.46
C GLY A 375 36.41 9.97 -17.63
N LYS A 376 36.35 10.03 -16.29
CA LYS A 376 37.41 9.51 -15.39
C LYS A 376 37.20 8.07 -14.95
N VAL A 377 36.07 7.47 -15.32
CA VAL A 377 35.66 6.11 -14.93
C VAL A 377 35.60 5.27 -16.20
N LYS A 378 36.21 4.10 -16.21
CA LYS A 378 36.07 3.14 -17.32
C LYS A 378 34.77 2.36 -17.15
N PRO A 379 34.13 1.91 -18.23
CA PRO A 379 32.98 1.01 -18.15
C PRO A 379 33.31 -0.24 -17.31
N GLY A 380 32.38 -0.65 -16.46
CA GLY A 380 32.52 -1.78 -15.53
C GLY A 380 33.13 -1.43 -14.17
N ASP A 381 33.93 -0.37 -14.06
CA ASP A 381 34.73 -0.09 -12.85
C ASP A 381 33.92 0.54 -11.69
N TYR A 382 32.76 1.14 -11.98
CA TYR A 382 32.00 1.89 -10.98
C TYR A 382 30.50 1.73 -11.15
N PHE A 383 29.84 1.25 -10.10
CA PHE A 383 28.40 1.20 -10.02
C PHE A 383 27.79 2.58 -9.73
N SER A 384 26.91 3.03 -10.61
CA SER A 384 26.11 4.24 -10.46
C SER A 384 24.67 3.96 -10.87
N TRP A 385 23.79 3.69 -9.90
CA TRP A 385 22.36 3.58 -10.18
C TRP A 385 21.85 4.92 -10.71
N ASN A 386 21.69 5.00 -12.03
CA ASN A 386 21.32 6.20 -12.77
C ASN A 386 20.16 5.88 -13.73
N ASN A 387 19.49 6.93 -14.23
CA ASN A 387 18.35 6.76 -15.12
C ASN A 387 18.75 6.70 -16.59
N TRP A 388 19.95 7.17 -16.95
CA TRP A 388 20.42 7.17 -18.32
C TRP A 388 20.66 5.74 -18.82
N ASP A 389 21.38 4.91 -18.07
CA ASP A 389 21.62 3.50 -18.41
C ASP A 389 20.31 2.74 -18.63
N TYR A 390 19.32 2.97 -17.76
CA TYR A 390 18.00 2.36 -17.91
C TYR A 390 17.29 2.80 -19.20
N ASN A 391 17.28 4.09 -19.51
CA ASN A 391 16.63 4.59 -20.73
C ASN A 391 17.34 4.07 -21.99
N VAL A 392 18.66 3.92 -21.94
CA VAL A 392 19.45 3.28 -23.01
C VAL A 392 19.11 1.79 -23.13
N ALA A 393 18.96 1.05 -22.03
CA ALA A 393 18.53 -0.35 -22.07
C ALA A 393 17.17 -0.52 -22.76
N ALA A 394 16.22 0.37 -22.46
CA ALA A 394 14.92 0.37 -23.14
C ALA A 394 15.03 0.77 -24.62
N TYR A 395 15.91 1.71 -24.98
CA TYR A 395 16.22 2.02 -26.38
C TYR A 395 16.82 0.82 -27.13
N LEU A 396 17.77 0.11 -26.52
CA LEU A 396 18.36 -1.10 -27.09
C LEU A 396 17.30 -2.19 -27.32
N LEU A 397 16.32 -2.32 -26.42
CA LEU A 397 15.17 -3.21 -26.64
C LEU A 397 14.39 -2.80 -27.90
N GLU A 398 14.09 -1.51 -28.08
CA GLU A 398 13.36 -1.04 -29.27
C GLU A 398 14.16 -1.27 -30.56
N GLN A 399 15.48 -1.03 -30.53
CA GLN A 399 16.33 -1.27 -31.70
C GLN A 399 16.41 -2.75 -32.07
N LYS A 400 16.60 -3.64 -31.08
CA LYS A 400 16.76 -5.08 -31.33
C LYS A 400 15.43 -5.77 -31.67
N SER A 401 14.31 -5.28 -31.15
CA SER A 401 12.98 -5.87 -31.42
C SER A 401 12.30 -5.29 -32.68
N GLY A 402 12.64 -4.05 -33.06
CA GLY A 402 11.88 -3.30 -34.07
C GLY A 402 10.50 -2.82 -33.60
N ASN A 403 10.13 -3.08 -32.34
CA ASN A 403 8.87 -2.68 -31.73
C ASN A 403 9.08 -1.61 -30.67
N LYS A 404 7.98 -0.95 -30.26
CA LYS A 404 7.98 -0.04 -29.11
C LYS A 404 8.02 -0.81 -27.79
N PHE A 405 8.65 -0.21 -26.77
CA PHE A 405 8.80 -0.80 -25.45
C PHE A 405 7.49 -1.38 -24.89
N HIS A 406 6.41 -0.60 -24.90
CA HIS A 406 5.12 -1.04 -24.34
C HIS A 406 4.44 -2.14 -25.16
N LYS A 407 4.76 -2.24 -26.46
CA LYS A 407 4.29 -3.33 -27.31
C LYS A 407 5.03 -4.63 -27.00
N GLU A 408 6.33 -4.58 -26.75
CA GLU A 408 7.08 -5.74 -26.27
C GLU A 408 6.58 -6.20 -24.90
N LEU A 409 6.29 -5.27 -23.98
CA LEU A 409 5.68 -5.58 -22.69
C LEU A 409 4.33 -6.28 -22.85
N GLU A 410 3.46 -5.75 -23.70
CA GLU A 410 2.15 -6.35 -23.97
C GLU A 410 2.26 -7.78 -24.51
N GLN A 411 3.09 -7.98 -25.53
CA GLN A 411 3.22 -9.25 -26.24
C GLN A 411 3.93 -10.33 -25.41
N GLN A 412 4.96 -9.96 -24.66
CA GLN A 412 5.75 -10.92 -23.88
C GLN A 412 5.16 -11.18 -22.49
N LEU A 413 4.51 -10.18 -21.87
CA LEU A 413 4.08 -10.26 -20.48
C LEU A 413 2.57 -10.05 -20.32
N ALA A 414 2.00 -8.93 -20.78
CA ALA A 414 0.62 -8.59 -20.42
C ALA A 414 -0.39 -9.63 -20.94
N ILE A 415 -0.30 -10.00 -22.23
CA ILE A 415 -1.19 -11.00 -22.84
C ILE A 415 -0.92 -12.39 -22.27
N PRO A 416 0.33 -12.92 -22.26
CA PRO A 416 0.58 -14.29 -21.80
C PRO A 416 0.29 -14.52 -20.31
N LEU A 417 0.55 -13.51 -19.47
CA LEU A 417 0.23 -13.56 -18.04
C LEU A 417 -1.24 -13.23 -17.75
N GLY A 418 -1.97 -12.74 -18.75
CA GLY A 418 -3.39 -12.39 -18.68
C GLY A 418 -3.66 -11.20 -17.77
N PHE A 419 -2.90 -10.12 -17.89
CA PHE A 419 -3.11 -8.89 -17.10
C PHE A 419 -4.57 -8.45 -17.11
N GLN A 420 -5.08 -8.04 -15.96
CA GLN A 420 -6.50 -7.72 -15.77
C GLN A 420 -6.81 -6.26 -16.03
N ASP A 421 -5.83 -5.37 -15.88
CA ASP A 421 -6.01 -3.91 -15.97
C ASP A 421 -5.14 -3.27 -17.05
N TRP A 422 -4.60 -4.09 -17.97
CA TRP A 422 -3.72 -3.61 -19.02
C TRP A 422 -4.48 -2.95 -20.17
N ASN A 423 -4.00 -1.78 -20.56
CA ASN A 423 -4.31 -1.16 -21.84
C ASN A 423 -3.05 -0.42 -22.33
N ILE A 424 -2.67 -0.66 -23.59
CA ILE A 424 -1.47 -0.06 -24.19
C ILE A 424 -1.58 1.46 -24.31
N GLU A 425 -2.79 2.00 -24.47
CA GLU A 425 -3.06 3.43 -24.62
C GLU A 425 -2.92 4.21 -23.30
N ASN A 426 -2.87 3.50 -22.16
CA ASN A 426 -2.60 4.09 -20.85
C ASN A 426 -1.09 4.32 -20.61
N GLN A 427 -0.24 3.80 -21.49
CA GLN A 427 1.21 3.85 -21.34
C GLN A 427 1.79 5.09 -22.03
N LYS A 428 2.93 5.58 -21.55
CA LYS A 428 3.55 6.78 -22.12
C LYS A 428 5.07 6.79 -21.99
N VAL A 429 5.71 7.54 -22.88
CA VAL A 429 7.14 7.83 -22.83
C VAL A 429 7.33 9.30 -22.41
N VAL A 430 8.11 9.53 -21.37
CA VAL A 430 8.41 10.87 -20.85
C VAL A 430 9.81 11.27 -21.28
N PHE A 431 9.90 12.31 -22.11
CA PHE A 431 11.18 12.85 -22.60
C PHE A 431 11.61 14.07 -21.79
N ASN A 432 12.88 14.10 -21.39
CA ASN A 432 13.52 15.33 -20.95
C ASN A 432 14.53 15.79 -22.00
N LYS A 433 14.05 16.55 -22.98
CA LYS A 433 14.83 17.01 -24.15
C LYS A 433 16.08 17.84 -23.78
N LYS A 434 16.17 18.34 -22.54
CA LYS A 434 17.35 19.08 -22.05
C LYS A 434 18.43 18.18 -21.46
N LYS A 435 18.15 16.89 -21.25
CA LYS A 435 19.04 15.95 -20.56
C LYS A 435 19.54 14.82 -21.46
N SER A 436 18.65 14.17 -22.20
CA SER A 436 18.98 12.99 -23.02
C SER A 436 17.96 12.80 -24.14
N ILE A 437 18.38 12.22 -25.26
CA ILE A 437 17.50 11.75 -26.34
C ILE A 437 16.62 10.57 -25.88
N PHE A 438 17.08 9.81 -24.87
CA PHE A 438 16.40 8.60 -24.42
C PHE A 438 15.30 8.92 -23.41
N GLY A 439 14.06 8.60 -23.80
CA GLY A 439 12.88 8.80 -22.97
C GLY A 439 12.75 7.75 -21.86
N PHE A 440 12.10 8.15 -20.76
CA PHE A 440 11.70 7.24 -19.70
C PHE A 440 10.38 6.56 -20.07
N ASN A 441 10.39 5.25 -20.23
CA ASN A 441 9.18 4.46 -20.47
C ASN A 441 8.40 4.29 -19.16
N GLU A 442 7.36 5.09 -18.94
CA GLU A 442 6.45 4.92 -17.80
C GLU A 442 5.54 3.72 -18.06
N VAL A 443 5.45 2.80 -17.09
CA VAL A 443 4.53 1.67 -17.10
C VAL A 443 3.46 1.87 -16.05
N HIS A 444 2.21 1.84 -16.48
CA HIS A 444 1.01 2.01 -15.68
C HIS A 444 0.26 0.69 -15.62
N ILE A 445 0.32 0.01 -14.47
CA ILE A 445 -0.35 -1.28 -14.23
C ILE A 445 -0.92 -1.36 -12.82
N SER A 446 -1.82 -2.32 -12.58
CA SER A 446 -2.38 -2.60 -11.26
C SER A 446 -1.43 -3.42 -10.38
N THR A 447 -1.69 -3.46 -9.08
CA THR A 447 -0.84 -4.19 -8.11
C THR A 447 -0.98 -5.70 -8.26
N ARG A 448 -2.17 -6.17 -8.65
CA ARG A 448 -2.38 -7.58 -9.02
C ARG A 448 -1.63 -7.98 -10.30
N ASP A 449 -1.47 -7.09 -11.27
CA ASP A 449 -0.68 -7.36 -12.48
C ASP A 449 0.84 -7.28 -12.21
N MET A 450 1.29 -6.43 -11.28
CA MET A 450 2.67 -6.47 -10.76
C MET A 450 3.02 -7.83 -10.17
N ALA A 451 2.10 -8.42 -9.41
CA ALA A 451 2.31 -9.73 -8.78
C ALA A 451 2.48 -10.86 -9.81
N LYS A 452 1.87 -10.74 -10.99
CA LYS A 452 2.08 -11.70 -12.10
C LYS A 452 3.50 -11.69 -12.62
N ILE A 453 4.12 -10.52 -12.74
CA ILE A 453 5.53 -10.39 -13.12
C ILE A 453 6.41 -11.06 -12.06
N GLY A 454 6.16 -10.78 -10.78
CA GLY A 454 6.88 -11.42 -9.67
C GLY A 454 6.70 -12.94 -9.64
N GLN A 455 5.50 -13.43 -9.96
CA GLN A 455 5.18 -14.85 -10.00
C GLN A 455 5.85 -15.56 -11.19
N LEU A 456 5.91 -14.92 -12.37
CA LEU A 456 6.68 -15.42 -13.52
C LEU A 456 8.16 -15.59 -13.16
N LEU A 457 8.75 -14.59 -12.51
CA LEU A 457 10.12 -14.63 -12.01
C LEU A 457 10.34 -15.77 -11.03
N LEU A 458 9.43 -15.93 -10.05
CA LEU A 458 9.48 -17.03 -9.09
C LEU A 458 9.43 -18.41 -9.77
N GLN A 459 8.71 -18.52 -10.88
CA GLN A 459 8.59 -19.72 -11.70
C GLN A 459 9.68 -19.84 -12.77
N LYS A 460 10.75 -19.04 -12.66
CA LYS A 460 11.90 -19.05 -13.57
C LYS A 460 11.50 -18.92 -15.05
N GLY A 461 10.53 -18.04 -15.34
CA GLY A 461 10.10 -17.73 -16.70
C GLY A 461 9.04 -18.67 -17.29
N VAL A 462 8.59 -19.68 -16.53
CA VAL A 462 7.53 -20.60 -16.95
C VAL A 462 6.16 -20.13 -16.44
N TRP A 463 5.19 -20.03 -17.33
CA TRP A 463 3.80 -19.69 -17.00
C TRP A 463 2.83 -20.68 -17.64
N ASN A 464 1.92 -21.26 -16.86
CA ASN A 464 0.98 -22.30 -17.33
C ASN A 464 1.64 -23.43 -18.14
N GLY A 465 2.84 -23.87 -17.73
CA GLY A 465 3.60 -24.93 -18.41
C GLY A 465 4.36 -24.49 -19.68
N LYS A 466 4.23 -23.23 -20.10
CA LYS A 466 4.97 -22.67 -21.25
C LYS A 466 6.13 -21.81 -20.77
N GLU A 467 7.33 -22.03 -21.33
CA GLU A 467 8.46 -21.11 -21.15
C GLU A 467 8.16 -19.80 -21.93
N LEU A 468 8.05 -18.70 -21.20
CA LEU A 468 7.88 -17.36 -21.77
C LEU A 468 9.21 -16.60 -21.83
N ILE A 469 10.03 -16.76 -20.79
CA ILE A 469 11.38 -16.20 -20.70
C ILE A 469 12.33 -17.34 -20.36
N ASN A 470 13.47 -17.39 -21.05
CA ASN A 470 14.46 -18.43 -20.83
C ASN A 470 14.93 -18.46 -19.37
N LYS A 471 14.99 -19.66 -18.79
CA LYS A 471 15.39 -19.87 -17.39
C LYS A 471 16.79 -19.31 -17.08
N ASP A 472 17.76 -19.52 -17.95
CA ASP A 472 19.15 -19.08 -17.74
C ASP A 472 19.23 -17.55 -17.74
N TRP A 473 18.37 -16.89 -18.54
CA TRP A 473 18.23 -15.44 -18.47
C TRP A 473 17.65 -14.97 -17.14
N ILE A 474 16.60 -15.62 -16.62
CA ILE A 474 16.05 -15.29 -15.30
C ILE A 474 17.13 -15.44 -14.22
N GLU A 475 17.83 -16.58 -14.20
CA GLU A 475 18.88 -16.83 -13.22
C GLU A 475 20.00 -15.80 -13.32
N ARG A 476 20.39 -15.39 -14.53
CA ARG A 476 21.38 -14.35 -14.76
C ARG A 476 20.94 -12.99 -14.23
N ILE A 477 19.75 -12.50 -14.59
CA ILE A 477 19.34 -11.15 -14.20
C ILE A 477 19.12 -11.02 -12.69
N THR A 478 18.82 -12.14 -12.02
CA THR A 478 18.68 -12.24 -10.56
C THR A 478 19.95 -12.73 -9.85
N SER A 479 21.08 -12.83 -10.56
CA SER A 479 22.40 -13.14 -9.97
C SER A 479 23.20 -11.88 -9.70
N THR A 480 24.13 -11.95 -8.75
CA THR A 480 24.99 -10.85 -8.37
C THR A 480 25.98 -10.52 -9.50
N ALA A 481 25.82 -9.35 -10.12
CA ALA A 481 26.74 -8.82 -11.13
C ALA A 481 27.66 -7.73 -10.56
N VAL A 482 27.16 -6.95 -9.60
CA VAL A 482 27.89 -5.93 -8.85
C VAL A 482 27.85 -6.32 -7.38
N SER A 483 29.01 -6.45 -6.76
CA SER A 483 29.12 -6.88 -5.36
C SER A 483 28.45 -5.91 -4.38
N ARG A 484 28.00 -6.45 -3.24
CA ARG A 484 27.51 -5.66 -2.11
C ARG A 484 28.47 -4.54 -1.73
N ASP A 485 29.76 -4.83 -1.66
CA ASP A 485 30.76 -3.84 -1.20
C ASP A 485 30.81 -2.65 -2.17
N SER A 486 30.73 -2.90 -3.48
CA SER A 486 30.65 -1.85 -4.50
C SER A 486 29.37 -1.01 -4.38
N VAL A 487 28.23 -1.66 -4.11
CA VAL A 487 26.94 -0.98 -3.88
C VAL A 487 26.99 -0.13 -2.60
N THR A 488 27.51 -0.70 -1.52
CA THR A 488 27.50 -0.10 -0.18
C THR A 488 28.46 1.09 -0.05
N VAL A 489 29.64 1.04 -0.69
CA VAL A 489 30.59 2.16 -0.73
C VAL A 489 29.96 3.43 -1.29
N ARG A 490 29.02 3.31 -2.24
CA ARG A 490 28.33 4.46 -2.85
C ARG A 490 27.34 5.13 -1.90
N ILE A 491 26.54 4.34 -1.20
CA ILE A 491 25.46 4.86 -0.34
C ILE A 491 25.92 5.12 1.10
N ASN A 492 27.20 4.87 1.41
CA ASN A 492 27.78 4.91 2.75
C ASN A 492 26.90 4.15 3.77
N ARG A 493 26.27 3.07 3.30
CA ARG A 493 25.39 2.27 4.16
C ARG A 493 26.28 1.51 5.12
N ASP A 494 25.95 1.61 6.40
CA ASP A 494 26.60 0.78 7.41
C ASP A 494 26.43 -0.68 6.96
N LEU A 495 27.51 -1.47 6.85
CA LEU A 495 27.36 -2.89 6.47
C LEU A 495 26.65 -3.67 7.62
N SER A 496 26.36 -3.01 8.75
CA SER A 496 25.51 -3.49 9.83
C SER A 496 24.02 -3.24 9.61
N SER A 497 23.66 -2.56 8.53
CA SER A 497 22.26 -2.40 8.13
C SER A 497 21.63 -3.78 7.98
N PRO A 498 20.45 -4.03 8.58
CA PRO A 498 19.75 -5.31 8.48
C PRO A 498 19.42 -5.68 7.04
N LEU A 499 19.37 -4.71 6.14
CA LEU A 499 19.32 -4.92 4.69
C LEU A 499 20.70 -4.64 4.07
N GLN A 500 21.28 -5.67 3.45
CA GLN A 500 22.40 -5.54 2.52
C GLN A 500 21.97 -6.02 1.14
N GLN A 501 22.41 -5.30 0.11
CA GLN A 501 22.03 -5.59 -1.26
C GLN A 501 23.24 -5.55 -2.17
N SER A 502 23.24 -6.45 -3.13
CA SER A 502 24.07 -6.38 -4.32
C SER A 502 23.17 -6.02 -5.52
N TYR A 503 23.75 -5.92 -6.71
CA TYR A 503 22.99 -5.57 -7.92
C TYR A 503 23.21 -6.60 -9.02
N GLY A 504 22.12 -7.03 -9.65
CA GLY A 504 22.13 -7.87 -10.84
C GLY A 504 21.99 -7.03 -12.11
N TYR A 505 21.22 -7.55 -13.07
CA TYR A 505 20.92 -6.85 -14.33
C TYR A 505 19.60 -6.10 -14.16
N LEU A 506 19.67 -4.88 -13.64
CA LEU A 506 18.53 -4.02 -13.26
C LEU A 506 17.65 -4.53 -12.10
N TRP A 507 18.11 -5.54 -11.36
CA TRP A 507 17.44 -6.09 -10.17
C TRP A 507 18.30 -5.91 -8.93
N TRP A 508 17.67 -5.59 -7.79
CA TRP A 508 18.36 -5.55 -6.51
C TRP A 508 18.30 -6.93 -5.87
N ILE A 509 19.47 -7.49 -5.54
CA ILE A 509 19.57 -8.80 -4.91
C ILE A 509 19.71 -8.60 -3.41
N ILE A 510 18.91 -9.32 -2.64
CA ILE A 510 18.92 -9.27 -1.18
C ILE A 510 19.97 -10.26 -0.70
N GLU A 511 21.15 -9.75 -0.38
CA GLU A 511 22.25 -10.54 0.19
C GLU A 511 22.01 -10.82 1.67
N ARG A 512 21.28 -9.91 2.35
CA ARG A 512 20.95 -10.03 3.76
C ARG A 512 19.69 -9.26 4.10
N PHE A 513 18.80 -9.89 4.86
CA PHE A 513 17.62 -9.24 5.41
C PHE A 513 17.35 -9.73 6.84
N TYR A 514 17.76 -8.94 7.84
CA TYR A 514 17.71 -9.28 9.27
C TYR A 514 18.30 -10.66 9.59
N ASP A 515 19.28 -11.09 8.80
CA ASP A 515 19.90 -12.42 8.86
C ASP A 515 18.89 -13.58 8.78
N ASN A 516 17.74 -13.35 8.14
CA ASN A 516 16.75 -14.39 7.93
C ASN A 516 17.15 -15.23 6.71
N PRO A 517 17.45 -16.53 6.88
CA PRO A 517 17.84 -17.39 5.77
C PRO A 517 16.72 -17.58 4.75
N ASP A 518 15.48 -17.21 5.06
CA ASP A 518 14.33 -17.25 4.15
C ASP A 518 14.46 -16.28 2.98
N PHE A 519 15.27 -15.22 3.15
CA PHE A 519 15.58 -14.23 2.13
C PHE A 519 16.79 -14.59 1.27
N GLU A 520 17.41 -15.75 1.49
CA GLU A 520 18.49 -16.24 0.64
C GLU A 520 17.99 -16.39 -0.81
N GLY A 521 18.68 -15.72 -1.74
CA GLY A 521 18.28 -15.64 -3.14
C GLY A 521 17.05 -14.77 -3.41
N ALA A 522 16.57 -13.98 -2.44
CA ALA A 522 15.50 -13.04 -2.65
C ALA A 522 15.98 -11.82 -3.46
N TYR A 523 15.09 -11.25 -4.25
CA TYR A 523 15.40 -10.08 -5.08
C TYR A 523 14.17 -9.19 -5.23
N THR A 524 14.42 -7.94 -5.59
CA THR A 524 13.36 -6.94 -5.71
C THR A 524 13.65 -5.90 -6.77
N SER A 525 12.61 -5.47 -7.47
CA SER A 525 12.62 -4.25 -8.29
C SER A 525 11.80 -3.19 -7.57
N TRP A 526 12.39 -2.03 -7.33
CA TRP A 526 11.75 -1.01 -6.49
C TRP A 526 11.99 0.43 -6.92
N ASP A 527 11.09 1.28 -6.43
CA ASP A 527 11.12 2.74 -6.56
C ASP A 527 10.98 3.41 -5.18
N GLU A 528 11.56 4.60 -5.05
CA GLU A 528 11.51 5.40 -3.83
C GLU A 528 10.10 5.88 -3.47
N SER A 529 9.13 5.78 -4.38
CA SER A 529 7.73 6.15 -4.14
C SER A 529 6.83 4.98 -3.74
N GLY A 530 7.38 3.91 -3.17
CA GLY A 530 6.57 2.82 -2.65
C GLY A 530 6.19 1.74 -3.67
N GLN A 531 6.86 1.65 -4.81
CA GLN A 531 6.58 0.61 -5.81
C GLN A 531 7.56 -0.54 -5.62
N PHE A 532 7.09 -1.74 -5.30
CA PHE A 532 7.95 -2.91 -5.08
C PHE A 532 7.36 -4.16 -5.74
N ILE A 533 8.23 -4.92 -6.39
CA ILE A 533 8.00 -6.31 -6.78
C ILE A 533 9.11 -7.12 -6.13
N THR A 534 8.80 -7.80 -5.03
CA THR A 534 9.74 -8.63 -4.27
C THR A 534 9.42 -10.10 -4.46
N VAL A 535 10.46 -10.88 -4.77
CA VAL A 535 10.36 -12.34 -4.92
C VAL A 535 11.24 -12.99 -3.85
N ILE A 536 10.69 -13.98 -3.15
CA ILE A 536 11.36 -14.71 -2.07
C ILE A 536 11.32 -16.20 -2.42
N PRO A 537 12.30 -16.71 -3.20
CA PRO A 537 12.25 -18.05 -3.77
C PRO A 537 12.15 -19.18 -2.74
N LYS A 538 12.92 -19.11 -1.66
CA LYS A 538 12.97 -20.15 -0.61
C LYS A 538 11.61 -20.40 0.05
N ARG A 539 10.77 -19.38 0.10
CA ARG A 539 9.39 -19.45 0.64
C ARG A 539 8.32 -19.50 -0.44
N ARG A 540 8.68 -19.44 -1.72
CA ARG A 540 7.75 -19.38 -2.85
C ARG A 540 6.73 -18.24 -2.69
N VAL A 541 7.22 -17.09 -2.23
CA VAL A 541 6.43 -15.89 -1.92
C VAL A 541 6.74 -14.78 -2.92
N VAL A 542 5.70 -14.05 -3.32
CA VAL A 542 5.79 -12.79 -4.07
C VAL A 542 5.03 -11.72 -3.29
N VAL A 543 5.65 -10.56 -3.12
CA VAL A 543 5.01 -9.37 -2.54
C VAL A 543 5.05 -8.27 -3.59
N ALA A 544 3.87 -7.82 -4.02
CA ALA A 544 3.73 -6.63 -4.85
C ALA A 544 3.06 -5.53 -4.03
N HIS A 545 3.70 -4.36 -3.98
CA HIS A 545 3.29 -3.24 -3.13
C HIS A 545 3.32 -1.94 -3.92
N LYS A 546 2.33 -1.08 -3.66
CA LYS A 546 2.14 0.20 -4.34
C LYS A 546 1.66 1.29 -3.37
N THR A 547 2.25 2.47 -3.54
CA THR A 547 1.77 3.72 -2.93
C THR A 547 1.41 4.73 -4.02
N LYS A 548 0.29 5.42 -3.84
CA LYS A 548 -0.18 6.53 -4.66
C LYS A 548 -0.27 7.76 -3.77
N LEU A 549 0.26 8.88 -4.25
CA LEU A 549 0.08 10.18 -3.60
C LEU A 549 -1.30 10.74 -3.91
N ASP A 550 -1.95 11.31 -2.90
CA ASP A 550 -3.22 12.01 -3.09
C ASP A 550 -3.00 13.40 -3.72
N TYR A 551 -4.10 13.99 -4.19
CA TYR A 551 -4.06 15.29 -4.86
C TYR A 551 -3.65 16.42 -3.91
N LEU A 552 -4.04 16.37 -2.63
CA LEU A 552 -3.64 17.37 -1.65
C LEU A 552 -2.14 17.35 -1.40
N THR A 553 -1.49 16.18 -1.42
CA THR A 553 -0.03 16.08 -1.36
C THR A 553 0.61 16.79 -2.55
N HIS A 554 0.03 16.65 -3.76
CA HIS A 554 0.56 17.31 -4.95
C HIS A 554 0.48 18.86 -4.88
N ILE A 555 -0.47 19.41 -4.12
CA ILE A 555 -0.62 20.85 -3.90
C ILE A 555 -0.13 21.31 -2.52
N ASN A 556 0.63 20.47 -1.80
CA ASN A 556 1.21 20.75 -0.48
C ASN A 556 0.19 21.08 0.64
N LEU A 557 -1.00 20.47 0.58
CA LEU A 557 -2.06 20.61 1.61
C LEU A 557 -2.30 19.32 2.43
N SER A 558 -1.56 18.25 2.13
CA SER A 558 -1.56 17.00 2.90
C SER A 558 -0.14 16.69 3.33
N GLU A 559 0.02 16.23 4.58
CA GLU A 559 1.30 15.76 5.10
C GLU A 559 1.65 14.34 4.62
N ARG A 560 0.75 13.67 3.88
CA ARG A 560 0.99 12.34 3.33
C ARG A 560 2.25 12.35 2.46
N THR A 561 3.09 11.34 2.62
CA THR A 561 4.38 11.24 1.94
C THR A 561 4.45 10.04 1.01
N LYS A 562 5.55 9.93 0.26
CA LYS A 562 5.87 8.70 -0.45
C LYS A 562 6.30 7.65 0.57
N LEU A 563 5.94 6.38 0.36
CA LEU A 563 6.50 5.30 1.17
C LEU A 563 8.02 5.22 0.91
N ALA A 564 8.80 5.67 1.89
CA ALA A 564 10.24 5.53 1.87
C ALA A 564 10.65 4.07 2.01
N SER A 565 11.70 3.64 1.31
CA SER A 565 12.08 2.22 1.20
C SER A 565 12.26 1.50 2.54
N TYR A 566 12.74 2.20 3.58
CA TYR A 566 12.87 1.63 4.91
C TYR A 566 11.53 1.18 5.52
N LYS A 567 10.42 1.89 5.25
CA LYS A 567 9.08 1.49 5.69
C LYS A 567 8.63 0.21 4.99
N TYR A 568 9.01 -0.01 3.72
CA TYR A 568 8.72 -1.26 3.02
C TYR A 568 9.53 -2.42 3.58
N TRP A 569 10.78 -2.17 3.99
CA TRP A 569 11.56 -3.19 4.71
C TRP A 569 10.91 -3.54 6.05
N TRP A 570 10.23 -2.60 6.71
CA TRP A 570 9.38 -2.91 7.86
C TRP A 570 8.15 -3.75 7.48
N VAL A 571 7.48 -3.45 6.35
CA VAL A 571 6.38 -4.30 5.83
C VAL A 571 6.85 -5.74 5.65
N LEU A 572 7.96 -5.95 4.94
CA LEU A 572 8.51 -7.29 4.74
C LEU A 572 8.95 -7.94 6.05
N ARG A 573 9.50 -7.17 7.00
CA ARG A 573 9.85 -7.66 8.33
C ARG A 573 8.61 -8.15 9.07
N THR A 574 7.56 -7.35 9.18
CA THR A 574 6.33 -7.72 9.90
C THR A 574 5.65 -8.92 9.23
N LEU A 575 5.65 -9.00 7.90
CA LEU A 575 5.09 -10.16 7.17
C LEU A 575 5.92 -11.44 7.35
N MET A 576 7.26 -11.32 7.23
CA MET A 576 8.17 -12.45 7.01
C MET A 576 9.09 -12.79 8.20
N LEU A 577 9.12 -11.99 9.26
CA LEU A 577 9.87 -12.29 10.48
C LEU A 577 8.89 -12.68 11.57
N ASN A 578 8.46 -13.94 11.55
CA ASN A 578 7.65 -14.54 12.60
C ASN A 578 8.37 -15.70 13.24
N ARG A 579 9.47 -15.38 13.90
CA ARG A 579 10.16 -16.32 14.74
C ARG A 579 10.34 -15.67 16.11
N LYS A 580 10.07 -16.43 17.17
CA LYS A 580 10.20 -16.00 18.57
C LYS A 580 11.63 -15.56 18.88
N LEU A 581 11.82 -14.59 19.76
CA LEU A 581 13.16 -14.12 20.12
C LEU A 581 13.94 -15.19 20.90
N ILE A 582 15.28 -15.18 20.83
CA ILE A 582 16.13 -16.07 21.66
C ILE A 582 15.82 -15.86 23.15
N ALA A 583 15.53 -14.62 23.55
CA ALA A 583 15.13 -14.27 24.91
C ALA A 583 13.85 -14.99 25.37
N GLU A 584 12.89 -15.23 24.47
CA GLU A 584 11.68 -15.99 24.78
C GLU A 584 11.99 -17.48 24.97
N TYR A 585 12.88 -18.05 24.14
CA TYR A 585 13.33 -19.43 24.36
C TYR A 585 14.04 -19.57 25.70
N ALA A 586 14.86 -18.58 26.06
CA ALA A 586 15.67 -18.60 27.27
C ALA A 586 14.88 -18.46 28.58
N GLN A 587 13.58 -18.12 28.51
CA GLN A 587 12.74 -18.09 29.70
C GLN A 587 12.75 -19.46 30.40
N ASN A 588 13.11 -19.43 31.68
CA ASN A 588 13.22 -20.61 32.56
C ASN A 588 14.21 -21.68 32.09
N LYS A 589 15.23 -21.31 31.31
CA LYS A 589 16.32 -22.21 30.87
C LYS A 589 17.68 -21.72 31.36
N THR A 590 18.59 -22.65 31.56
CA THR A 590 19.99 -22.38 31.84
C THR A 590 20.70 -21.89 30.57
N THR A 591 21.78 -21.13 30.74
CA THR A 591 22.59 -20.64 29.60
C THR A 591 23.12 -21.80 28.73
N ASP A 592 23.50 -22.93 29.32
CA ASP A 592 24.01 -24.06 28.56
C ASP A 592 22.91 -24.76 27.73
N GLU A 593 21.67 -24.83 28.22
CA GLU A 593 20.51 -25.31 27.45
C GLU A 593 20.18 -24.40 26.25
N VAL A 594 20.32 -23.08 26.41
CA VAL A 594 20.14 -22.12 25.32
C VAL A 594 21.26 -22.26 24.28
N ILE A 595 22.51 -22.41 24.72
CA ILE A 595 23.66 -22.64 23.84
C ILE A 595 23.48 -23.93 23.03
N GLU A 596 23.06 -25.02 23.67
CA GLU A 596 22.86 -26.30 22.98
C GLU A 596 21.71 -26.23 21.98
N PHE A 597 20.63 -25.52 22.33
CA PHE A 597 19.55 -25.22 21.40
C PHE A 597 20.04 -24.45 20.17
N LEU A 598 20.83 -23.38 20.37
CA LEU A 598 21.37 -22.56 19.29
C LEU A 598 22.32 -23.36 18.38
N LYS A 599 23.17 -24.23 18.94
CA LYS A 599 24.02 -25.14 18.15
C LYS A 599 23.19 -26.12 17.31
N ARG A 600 22.15 -26.72 17.91
CA ARG A 600 21.31 -27.72 17.24
C ARG A 600 20.50 -27.12 16.09
N THR A 601 20.05 -25.89 16.26
CA THR A 601 19.19 -25.14 15.31
C THR A 601 19.97 -24.28 14.32
N TYR A 602 21.28 -24.16 14.50
CA TYR A 602 22.17 -23.51 13.53
C TYR A 602 21.96 -24.09 12.12
N ASN A 603 21.71 -23.22 11.13
CA ASN A 603 21.40 -23.56 9.74
C ASN A 603 20.19 -24.50 9.54
N LYS A 604 19.28 -24.59 10.50
CA LYS A 604 18.02 -25.36 10.39
C LYS A 604 16.81 -24.45 10.55
N GLU A 605 15.65 -24.93 10.10
CA GLU A 605 14.39 -24.27 10.40
C GLU A 605 14.11 -24.30 11.91
N SER A 606 13.68 -23.16 12.44
CA SER A 606 13.40 -22.97 13.86
C SER A 606 12.21 -22.02 14.00
N GLU A 607 11.37 -22.29 15.00
CA GLU A 607 10.33 -21.35 15.45
C GLU A 607 10.95 -20.08 16.06
N TYR A 608 12.25 -20.08 16.38
CA TYR A 608 12.98 -18.96 16.96
C TYR A 608 13.90 -18.27 15.96
N ALA A 609 14.00 -16.94 16.08
CA ALA A 609 14.80 -16.09 15.22
C ALA A 609 16.27 -16.22 15.65
N ILE A 610 17.05 -16.94 14.86
CA ILE A 610 18.45 -17.26 15.20
C ILE A 610 19.34 -16.76 14.08
N SER A 611 20.26 -15.89 14.44
CA SER A 611 21.28 -15.35 13.55
C SER A 611 22.48 -14.83 14.32
N GLU A 612 23.58 -14.53 13.63
CA GLU A 612 24.75 -13.88 14.22
C GLU A 612 24.36 -12.62 15.01
N ARG A 613 23.57 -11.73 14.40
CA ARG A 613 23.11 -10.50 15.04
C ARG A 613 22.21 -10.78 16.24
N LEU A 614 21.27 -11.71 16.15
CA LEU A 614 20.28 -11.96 17.21
C LEU A 614 20.92 -12.65 18.42
N ILE A 615 21.89 -13.54 18.20
CA ILE A 615 22.70 -14.12 19.29
C ILE A 615 23.49 -13.00 19.98
N ASN A 616 24.06 -12.07 19.20
CA ASN A 616 24.78 -10.93 19.75
C ASN A 616 23.86 -9.94 20.51
N GLU A 617 22.65 -9.67 19.99
CA GLU A 617 21.66 -8.82 20.67
C GLU A 617 21.19 -9.45 21.99
N TYR A 618 21.03 -10.78 22.02
CA TYR A 618 20.73 -11.51 23.26
C TYR A 618 21.89 -11.46 24.26
N ALA A 619 23.13 -11.66 23.80
CA ALA A 619 24.33 -11.50 24.63
C ALA A 619 24.45 -10.08 25.21
N LEU A 620 24.14 -9.07 24.40
CA LEU A 620 24.09 -7.67 24.83
C LEU A 620 22.98 -7.41 25.86
N SER A 621 21.82 -8.05 25.74
CA SER A 621 20.77 -7.91 26.77
C SER A 621 21.24 -8.50 28.10
N LEU A 622 21.91 -9.65 28.08
CA LEU A 622 22.52 -10.23 29.28
C LEU A 622 23.58 -9.31 29.90
N ALA A 623 24.45 -8.73 29.07
CA ALA A 623 25.46 -7.77 29.55
C ALA A 623 24.83 -6.52 30.18
N LYS A 624 23.72 -5.99 29.62
CA LYS A 624 22.96 -4.88 30.21
C LYS A 624 22.36 -5.22 31.57
N ASP A 625 21.99 -6.49 31.76
CA ASP A 625 21.49 -7.01 33.04
C ASP A 625 22.64 -7.38 34.01
N ASN A 626 23.87 -6.92 33.76
CA ASN A 626 25.10 -7.24 34.51
C ASN A 626 25.50 -8.74 34.50
N ARG A 627 24.94 -9.55 33.61
CA ARG A 627 25.24 -10.99 33.46
C ARG A 627 26.38 -11.22 32.46
N HIS A 628 27.53 -10.59 32.72
CA HIS A 628 28.66 -10.56 31.77
C HIS A 628 29.27 -11.94 31.49
N GLU A 629 29.42 -12.81 32.49
CA GLU A 629 29.97 -14.17 32.29
C GLU A 629 29.12 -15.00 31.32
N GLU A 630 27.79 -14.86 31.40
CA GLU A 630 26.87 -15.54 30.48
C GLU A 630 26.93 -14.92 29.08
N ALA A 631 27.01 -13.59 28.99
CA ALA A 631 27.20 -12.88 27.72
C ALA A 631 28.47 -13.34 26.99
N LEU A 632 29.59 -13.52 27.69
CA LEU A 632 30.85 -14.03 27.12
C LEU A 632 30.66 -15.39 26.42
N LYS A 633 29.92 -16.32 27.03
CA LYS A 633 29.61 -17.62 26.42
C LYS A 633 28.86 -17.49 25.09
N PHE A 634 27.92 -16.54 24.99
CA PHE A 634 27.17 -16.31 23.75
C PHE A 634 28.01 -15.62 22.67
N TYR A 635 28.87 -14.67 23.03
CA TYR A 635 29.82 -14.08 22.08
C TYR A 635 30.78 -15.15 21.51
N GLU A 636 31.32 -16.02 22.36
CA GLU A 636 32.17 -17.13 21.93
C GLU A 636 31.42 -18.14 21.07
N LEU A 637 30.19 -18.51 21.45
CA LEU A 637 29.34 -19.35 20.62
C LEU A 637 29.11 -18.72 19.25
N ASN A 638 28.84 -17.42 19.22
CA ASN A 638 28.56 -16.69 17.98
C ASN A 638 29.78 -16.71 17.05
N LEU A 639 30.98 -16.45 17.59
CA LEU A 639 32.25 -16.53 16.85
C LEU A 639 32.53 -17.95 16.32
N LYS A 640 32.07 -19.01 17.01
CA LYS A 640 32.20 -20.41 16.58
C LYS A 640 31.18 -20.79 15.51
N LEU A 641 29.92 -20.38 15.66
CA LEU A 641 28.83 -20.72 14.75
C LEU A 641 28.88 -19.91 13.45
N TYR A 642 29.33 -18.66 13.51
CA TYR A 642 29.41 -17.78 12.33
C TYR A 642 30.86 -17.34 12.09
N PRO A 643 31.77 -18.26 11.69
CA PRO A 643 33.20 -17.97 11.56
C PRO A 643 33.56 -17.11 10.32
N ILE A 644 32.61 -16.41 9.69
CA ILE A 644 32.81 -15.82 8.36
C ILE A 644 33.40 -14.41 8.43
N HIS A 645 34.37 -14.18 7.54
CA HIS A 645 35.15 -12.97 7.39
C HIS A 645 34.32 -11.71 7.09
N GLY A 646 34.40 -10.69 7.96
CA GLY A 646 34.56 -9.31 7.48
C GLY A 646 33.58 -8.21 7.90
N TYR A 647 32.53 -8.41 8.72
CA TYR A 647 31.77 -7.22 9.18
C TYR A 647 31.15 -7.19 10.58
N TYR A 648 30.66 -8.28 11.16
CA TYR A 648 30.11 -8.24 12.53
C TYR A 648 31.06 -8.78 13.59
N THR A 649 32.04 -9.57 13.17
CA THR A 649 33.06 -10.14 14.04
C THR A 649 33.77 -9.07 14.87
N HIS A 650 34.09 -7.90 14.28
CA HIS A 650 34.69 -6.79 15.03
C HIS A 650 33.77 -6.25 16.13
N ARG A 651 32.46 -6.17 15.90
CA ARG A 651 31.49 -5.73 16.92
C ARG A 651 31.34 -6.76 18.03
N ILE A 652 31.31 -8.05 17.69
CA ILE A 652 31.30 -9.12 18.68
C ILE A 652 32.55 -9.00 19.56
N TYR A 653 33.73 -8.80 18.97
CA TYR A 653 34.96 -8.55 19.72
C TYR A 653 34.92 -7.28 20.57
N ASN A 654 34.29 -6.20 20.11
CA ASN A 654 34.08 -4.98 20.92
C ASN A 654 33.23 -5.28 22.15
N TYR A 655 32.06 -5.90 21.98
CA TYR A 655 31.16 -6.21 23.10
C TYR A 655 31.72 -7.27 24.05
N TYR A 656 32.49 -8.22 23.50
CA TYR A 656 33.27 -9.18 24.26
C TYR A 656 34.31 -8.47 25.12
N ALA A 657 35.07 -7.53 24.55
CA ALA A 657 36.06 -6.73 25.26
C ALA A 657 35.41 -5.85 26.36
N GLU A 658 34.27 -5.22 26.08
CA GLU A 658 33.51 -4.44 27.07
C GLU A 658 33.06 -5.30 28.26
N SER A 659 32.55 -6.52 28.00
CA SER A 659 32.14 -7.45 29.06
C SER A 659 33.34 -7.97 29.86
N LEU A 660 34.49 -8.20 29.21
CA LEU A 660 35.74 -8.54 29.89
C LEU A 660 36.24 -7.42 30.80
N LEU A 661 36.14 -6.15 30.36
CA LEU A 661 36.47 -5.00 31.21
C LEU A 661 35.55 -4.90 32.43
N ALA A 662 34.24 -5.13 32.27
CA ALA A 662 33.29 -5.14 33.38
C ALA A 662 33.63 -6.24 34.41
N LEU A 663 34.19 -7.36 33.94
CA LEU A 663 34.69 -8.46 34.77
C LEU A 663 36.13 -8.26 35.29
N LYS A 664 36.72 -7.08 35.09
CA LYS A 664 38.10 -6.73 35.49
C LYS A 664 39.18 -7.59 34.80
N ARG A 665 38.90 -8.17 33.63
CA ARG A 665 39.84 -8.95 32.81
C ARG A 665 40.50 -8.07 31.75
N LYS A 666 41.37 -7.16 32.21
CA LYS A 666 41.96 -6.09 31.38
C LYS A 666 42.78 -6.62 30.19
N GLU A 667 43.67 -7.59 30.42
CA GLU A 667 44.56 -8.11 29.35
C GLU A 667 43.78 -8.85 28.25
N ASP A 668 42.78 -9.65 28.65
CA ASP A 668 41.90 -10.35 27.71
C ASP A 668 41.10 -9.34 26.86
N ALA A 669 40.64 -8.24 27.47
CA ALA A 669 39.92 -7.18 26.76
C ALA A 669 40.80 -6.46 25.75
N ILE A 670 42.08 -6.22 26.07
CA ILE A 670 43.04 -5.64 25.12
C ILE A 670 43.19 -6.57 23.91
N SER A 671 43.40 -7.87 24.13
CA SER A 671 43.52 -8.85 23.04
C SER A 671 42.25 -8.90 22.17
N ALA A 672 41.07 -8.81 22.78
CA ALA A 672 39.80 -8.77 22.05
C ALA A 672 39.65 -7.50 21.20
N TYR A 673 40.00 -6.31 21.72
CA TYR A 673 39.98 -5.07 20.93
C TYR A 673 41.02 -5.07 19.79
N GLU A 674 42.20 -5.67 19.99
CA GLU A 674 43.18 -5.84 18.91
C GLU A 674 42.64 -6.72 17.79
N LYS A 675 41.99 -7.84 18.14
CA LYS A 675 41.28 -8.67 17.16
C LYS A 675 40.19 -7.88 16.45
N SER A 676 39.44 -7.04 17.16
CA SER A 676 38.44 -6.16 16.53
C SER A 676 39.06 -5.25 15.45
N LEU A 677 40.21 -4.61 15.72
CA LEU A 677 40.89 -3.76 14.74
C LEU A 677 41.47 -4.53 13.54
N GLN A 678 41.87 -5.79 13.71
CA GLN A 678 42.24 -6.63 12.56
C GLN A 678 41.07 -6.81 11.59
N TRP A 679 39.84 -6.84 12.10
CA TRP A 679 38.62 -6.96 11.30
C TRP A 679 38.06 -5.63 10.80
N ASN A 680 38.26 -4.52 11.52
CA ASN A 680 37.84 -3.18 11.10
C ASN A 680 38.95 -2.15 11.39
N PRO A 681 39.95 -2.02 10.50
CA PRO A 681 41.11 -1.16 10.72
C PRO A 681 40.81 0.34 10.80
N ILE A 682 39.63 0.78 10.36
CA ILE A 682 39.23 2.19 10.33
C ILE A 682 38.41 2.62 11.57
N ASN A 683 38.32 1.77 12.60
CA ASN A 683 37.54 2.05 13.80
C ASN A 683 38.31 2.93 14.81
N ALA A 684 38.21 4.25 14.63
CA ALA A 684 38.89 5.25 15.47
C ALA A 684 38.51 5.18 16.97
N ASP A 685 37.29 4.72 17.30
CA ASP A 685 36.84 4.62 18.69
C ASP A 685 37.58 3.51 19.44
N VAL A 686 37.74 2.34 18.81
CA VAL A 686 38.49 1.21 19.39
C VAL A 686 39.97 1.55 19.54
N GLU A 687 40.56 2.24 18.57
CA GLU A 687 41.96 2.69 18.64
C GLU A 687 42.20 3.62 19.85
N LYS A 688 41.27 4.55 20.10
CA LYS A 688 41.31 5.44 21.27
C LYS A 688 41.18 4.68 22.59
N ILE A 689 40.30 3.69 22.66
CA ILE A 689 40.10 2.84 23.84
C ILE A 689 41.37 2.02 24.13
N LEU A 690 41.94 1.37 23.12
CA LEU A 690 43.18 0.60 23.25
C LEU A 690 44.34 1.46 23.75
N LYS A 691 44.50 2.68 23.21
CA LYS A 691 45.53 3.61 23.66
C LYS A 691 45.40 3.94 25.15
N LYS A 692 44.17 4.12 25.65
CA LYS A 692 43.88 4.39 27.07
C LYS A 692 44.07 3.15 27.97
N LEU A 693 43.83 1.95 27.45
CA LEU A 693 44.01 0.72 28.22
C LEU A 693 45.49 0.31 28.31
N LYS A 694 46.29 0.63 27.30
CA LYS A 694 47.73 0.34 27.23
C LYS A 694 48.62 1.38 27.91
N SER A 695 48.10 2.59 28.15
CA SER A 695 48.68 3.57 29.08
C SER A 695 48.37 3.19 30.52
#